data_AF-A0A218ZI90-F1
#
_entry.id   AF-A0A218ZI90-F1
#
_cell.length_a   1.000
_cell.length_b   1.000
_cell.length_c   1.000
_cell.angle_alpha   90.00
_cell.angle_beta   90.00
_cell.angle_gamma   90.00
#
_symmetry.space_group_name_H-M   'P 1'
#
loop_
_entity.id
_entity.type
_entity.pdbx_description
1 polymer ?
#
loop_
_entity_poly.entity_id
_entity_poly.type
_entity_poly.pdbx_seq_one_letter_code
_entity_poly.pdbx_strand_id
1 'polypeptide(L)'
;MALDLVDHSPQHSEAVTPLDGASNVVLIDNFDSFSWNIYQYLVLEGATVTVYRNDAVTLKELTELKPTQLIISPGPGHPRIDSGVSRDAIQHFAGKIPVLGVCMGQQCIIDLWGGDVIFAGEILHGKTSPLQHDSKGVYAGLPQDLSVTRYHSLAGTYPTLPDCLEVSSWIADANGGKGVIMGVRHKEYVVEGVQYHPESILTEKGRAMLQNFLQMRGGTWAENTRLRKEADESRKQVTTGTKGSKRENILTKIFAHRKAAVEAQKKVPSQRPSEFQAAYDLDIAPPLVPFVSRLRKSPFPLSLMAEIKRASPSKGIISMSTCAPAQARTYALAGASVISVLTEPEWFKGSIDDLRAVRQALEGMPNRPAVLRKEFIFDEYQILEARLAGADTILLIVKMLDEETLSRLYRYSQSLGMEPLVEVNTAEEMAIAVKLGSKVVGVNNRNLTSFEVDLDTTSRLLDQVPKETIVCALSGISGPRDVAAYQKNGVGAVLVGEALMRAKDTAGFIRELLGSSEHALKSSPGPLLVKICGTRKVETAIEAIKAGADLIGMILVPGRGRHVPYKDAVAISKAVHKTRVTTGEIIRDRVGSQASDFFANAAANISSHRPLLVGVFQNQSLEEVLELQKAYELDIVQLHGDEPLEWANLIPVPVIRVFKPNQPGLGRRGYHTVPMLDSASGGSGQQLDIGDVKYALAKDPGLQVLLAGGLTPENVANAVRSAGDLGDRILAVDVASGIEDGGVQSTAKIQAFIKAAKSVR
;
A
#
# COMPACT_ATOMS: atom_id res chain seq x y z
N MET A 1 19.30 -10.43 -31.67
CA MET A 1 19.27 -10.59 -30.20
C MET A 1 18.50 -9.42 -29.60
N ALA A 2 17.16 -9.42 -29.68
CA ALA A 2 16.29 -8.38 -29.12
C ALA A 2 15.65 -8.80 -27.78
N LEU A 3 15.79 -10.07 -27.39
CA LEU A 3 15.04 -10.69 -26.29
C LEU A 3 15.67 -10.53 -24.89
N ASP A 4 16.84 -9.91 -24.77
CA ASP A 4 17.57 -9.77 -23.50
C ASP A 4 17.59 -8.32 -22.93
N LEU A 5 16.91 -7.36 -23.60
CA LEU A 5 16.81 -5.97 -23.13
C LEU A 5 15.69 -5.84 -22.08
N VAL A 6 16.06 -5.51 -20.84
CA VAL A 6 15.12 -5.29 -19.74
C VAL A 6 14.73 -3.81 -19.69
N ASP A 7 13.43 -3.51 -19.88
CA ASP A 7 12.86 -2.18 -19.65
C ASP A 7 12.44 -2.03 -18.18
N HIS A 8 13.00 -1.02 -17.50
CA HIS A 8 12.66 -0.68 -16.11
C HIS A 8 11.62 0.44 -16.01
N SER A 9 11.06 0.90 -17.14
CA SER A 9 10.01 1.90 -17.14
C SER A 9 8.70 1.33 -16.56
N PRO A 10 7.92 2.12 -15.80
CA PRO A 10 6.70 1.65 -15.14
C PRO A 10 5.55 1.31 -16.10
N GLN A 11 5.74 1.50 -17.41
CA GLN A 11 4.74 1.29 -18.44
C GLN A 11 5.31 0.38 -19.55
N HIS A 12 4.97 -0.91 -19.48
CA HIS A 12 5.16 -1.97 -20.49
C HIS A 12 6.57 -2.59 -20.57
N SER A 13 6.83 -3.70 -19.87
CA SER A 13 8.16 -4.33 -19.86
C SER A 13 8.43 -5.38 -20.95
N GLU A 14 7.46 -5.70 -21.82
CA GLU A 14 7.60 -6.79 -22.79
C GLU A 14 7.98 -6.29 -24.19
N ALA A 15 8.99 -6.91 -24.78
CA ALA A 15 9.39 -6.69 -26.16
C ALA A 15 8.32 -7.27 -27.11
N VAL A 16 7.90 -6.48 -28.09
CA VAL A 16 7.04 -6.90 -29.19
C VAL A 16 7.84 -7.83 -30.12
N THR A 17 7.16 -8.79 -30.73
CA THR A 17 7.76 -9.65 -31.77
C THR A 17 8.41 -8.80 -32.86
N PRO A 18 9.58 -9.21 -33.40
CA PRO A 18 10.24 -8.46 -34.47
C PRO A 18 9.31 -8.11 -35.63
N LEU A 19 9.34 -6.84 -36.04
CA LEU A 19 8.54 -6.32 -37.14
C LEU A 19 9.32 -6.47 -38.45
N ASP A 20 8.79 -7.24 -39.39
CA ASP A 20 9.37 -7.40 -40.74
C ASP A 20 9.57 -6.06 -41.47
N GLY A 21 8.85 -5.01 -41.07
CA GLY A 21 8.98 -3.67 -41.63
C GLY A 21 10.07 -2.81 -41.04
N ALA A 22 10.59 -3.19 -39.88
CA ALA A 22 11.63 -2.49 -39.15
C ALA A 22 12.84 -3.41 -38.93
N SER A 23 13.16 -4.21 -39.95
CA SER A 23 14.23 -5.20 -39.89
C SER A 23 15.63 -4.60 -39.99
N ASN A 24 15.76 -3.33 -40.36
CA ASN A 24 17.04 -2.62 -40.46
C ASN A 24 16.86 -1.11 -40.25
N VAL A 25 16.59 -0.70 -39.01
CA VAL A 25 16.45 0.71 -38.62
C VAL A 25 17.82 1.29 -38.32
N VAL A 26 18.13 2.45 -38.90
CA VAL A 26 19.35 3.20 -38.58
C VAL A 26 19.01 4.37 -37.66
N LEU A 27 19.70 4.46 -36.53
CA LEU A 27 19.64 5.58 -35.60
C LEU A 27 20.97 6.35 -35.66
N ILE A 28 20.91 7.63 -36.04
CA ILE A 28 22.08 8.52 -35.98
C ILE A 28 22.09 9.22 -34.62
N ASP A 29 23.11 8.91 -33.82
CA ASP A 29 23.39 9.48 -32.49
C ASP A 29 24.12 10.83 -32.64
N ASN A 30 23.47 11.91 -32.21
CA ASN A 30 24.04 13.25 -32.19
C ASN A 30 24.57 13.63 -30.80
N PHE A 31 25.09 12.67 -30.04
CA PHE A 31 25.74 12.87 -28.75
C PHE A 31 24.80 13.36 -27.63
N ASP A 32 23.52 12.94 -27.66
CA ASP A 32 22.62 13.17 -26.54
C ASP A 32 22.64 12.03 -25.52
N SER A 33 22.45 12.38 -24.24
CA SER A 33 22.44 11.41 -23.15
C SER A 33 21.25 10.43 -23.20
N PHE A 34 20.20 10.74 -23.98
CA PHE A 34 18.98 9.94 -24.09
C PHE A 34 18.86 9.15 -25.40
N SER A 35 19.85 9.21 -26.31
CA SER A 35 19.84 8.44 -27.58
C SER A 35 19.64 6.94 -27.37
N TRP A 36 20.19 6.37 -26.29
CA TRP A 36 20.03 4.95 -25.96
C TRP A 36 18.65 4.58 -25.43
N ASN A 37 17.87 5.54 -24.90
CA ASN A 37 16.47 5.30 -24.54
C ASN A 37 15.61 5.17 -25.81
N ILE A 38 15.91 5.96 -26.85
CA ILE A 38 15.27 5.80 -28.17
C ILE A 38 15.60 4.42 -28.73
N TYR A 39 16.88 4.02 -28.73
CA TYR A 39 17.30 2.67 -29.14
C TYR A 39 16.53 1.59 -28.38
N GLN A 40 16.46 1.69 -27.05
CA GLN A 40 15.76 0.73 -26.22
C GLN A 40 14.28 0.62 -26.60
N TYR A 41 13.56 1.74 -26.71
CA TYR A 41 12.14 1.74 -27.06
C TYR A 41 11.90 1.16 -28.46
N LEU A 42 12.74 1.46 -29.44
CA LEU A 42 12.62 0.89 -30.78
C LEU A 42 12.79 -0.63 -30.80
N VAL A 43 13.80 -1.15 -30.08
CA VAL A 43 14.02 -2.60 -29.98
C VAL A 43 12.86 -3.28 -29.27
N LEU A 44 12.34 -2.66 -28.20
CA LEU A 44 11.17 -3.16 -27.48
C LEU A 44 9.89 -3.12 -28.33
N GLU A 45 9.79 -2.23 -29.32
CA GLU A 45 8.68 -2.21 -30.29
C GLU A 45 8.94 -3.11 -31.51
N GLY A 46 9.96 -3.98 -31.45
CA GLY A 46 10.22 -5.01 -32.45
C GLY A 46 11.13 -4.58 -33.61
N ALA A 47 11.81 -3.43 -33.52
CA ALA A 47 12.80 -3.03 -34.53
C ALA A 47 14.17 -3.70 -34.32
N THR A 48 14.87 -3.98 -35.42
CA THR A 48 16.31 -4.25 -35.39
C THR A 48 17.04 -2.95 -35.69
N VAL A 49 17.73 -2.39 -34.69
CA VAL A 49 18.31 -1.04 -34.76
C VAL A 49 19.84 -1.10 -34.78
N THR A 50 20.45 -0.34 -35.68
CA THR A 50 21.90 -0.08 -35.68
C THR A 50 22.16 1.40 -35.42
N VAL A 51 23.02 1.70 -34.45
CA VAL A 51 23.32 3.08 -34.02
C VAL A 51 24.67 3.52 -34.56
N TYR A 52 24.72 4.70 -35.18
CA TYR A 52 25.96 5.33 -35.65
C TYR A 52 26.06 6.73 -35.09
N ARG A 53 27.24 7.13 -34.61
CA ARG A 53 27.48 8.54 -34.26
C ARG A 53 27.51 9.39 -35.54
N ASN A 54 27.04 10.63 -35.44
CA ASN A 54 26.88 11.54 -36.57
C ASN A 54 28.19 11.92 -37.30
N ASP A 55 29.35 11.62 -36.70
CA ASP A 55 30.70 11.84 -37.22
C ASP A 55 31.45 10.54 -37.55
N ALA A 56 30.85 9.38 -37.26
CA ALA A 56 31.48 8.06 -37.39
C ALA A 56 30.95 7.25 -38.59
N VAL A 57 30.07 7.83 -39.40
CA VAL A 57 29.52 7.20 -40.61
C VAL A 57 29.36 8.23 -41.72
N THR A 58 29.69 7.83 -42.94
CA THR A 58 29.51 8.66 -44.14
C THR A 58 28.16 8.39 -44.80
N LEU A 59 27.67 9.36 -45.60
CA LEU A 59 26.44 9.18 -46.36
C LEU A 59 26.49 7.99 -47.32
N LYS A 60 27.66 7.71 -47.89
CA LYS A 60 27.87 6.57 -48.78
C LYS A 60 27.67 5.25 -48.04
N GLU A 61 28.29 5.09 -46.86
CA GLU A 61 28.13 3.90 -46.02
C GLU A 61 26.66 3.74 -45.59
N LEU A 62 25.99 4.81 -45.17
CA LEU A 62 24.56 4.78 -44.83
C LEU A 62 23.70 4.28 -46.00
N THR A 63 24.02 4.68 -47.23
CA THR A 63 23.30 4.24 -48.44
C THR A 63 23.51 2.75 -48.69
N GLU A 64 24.72 2.25 -48.49
CA GLU A 64 25.08 0.84 -48.67
C GLU A 64 24.38 -0.09 -47.65
N LEU A 65 24.06 0.42 -46.46
CA LEU A 65 23.32 -0.31 -45.43
C LEU A 65 21.87 -0.63 -45.81
N LYS A 66 21.29 0.09 -46.78
CA LYS A 66 19.87 -0.05 -47.19
C LYS A 66 18.90 -0.04 -45.98
N PRO A 67 18.88 1.05 -45.19
CA PRO A 67 17.99 1.16 -44.05
C PRO A 67 16.52 1.03 -44.45
N THR A 68 15.71 0.38 -43.61
CA THR A 68 14.25 0.36 -43.77
C THR A 68 13.63 1.66 -43.24
N GLN A 69 14.23 2.25 -42.21
CA GLN A 69 13.86 3.55 -41.64
C GLN A 69 15.11 4.26 -41.10
N LEU A 70 15.05 5.60 -41.08
CA LEU A 70 16.09 6.45 -40.51
C LEU A 70 15.53 7.24 -39.33
N ILE A 71 16.29 7.30 -38.23
CA ILE A 71 15.97 8.12 -37.07
C ILE A 71 17.16 9.01 -36.74
N ILE A 72 16.90 10.29 -36.54
CA ILE A 72 17.89 11.27 -36.09
C ILE A 72 17.59 11.61 -34.62
N SER A 73 18.50 11.23 -33.74
CA SER A 73 18.39 11.46 -32.29
C SER A 73 18.48 12.95 -31.92
N PRO A 74 18.13 13.30 -30.67
CA PRO A 74 18.48 14.58 -30.07
C PRO A 74 19.99 14.82 -30.06
N GLY A 75 20.39 16.07 -29.85
CA GLY A 75 21.79 16.44 -29.68
C GLY A 75 21.91 17.87 -29.15
N PRO A 76 23.05 18.21 -28.53
CA PRO A 76 23.34 19.58 -28.14
C PRO A 76 23.70 20.43 -29.37
N GLY A 77 23.59 21.76 -29.21
CA GLY A 77 24.05 22.71 -30.22
C GLY A 77 23.00 23.08 -31.26
N HIS A 78 23.46 23.48 -32.44
CA HIS A 78 22.63 23.97 -33.54
C HIS A 78 22.66 23.00 -34.73
N PRO A 79 21.52 22.72 -35.39
CA PRO A 79 21.45 21.74 -36.48
C PRO A 79 22.42 22.01 -37.65
N ARG A 80 22.83 23.26 -37.88
CA ARG A 80 23.80 23.59 -38.96
C ARG A 80 25.26 23.26 -38.63
N ILE A 81 25.62 23.22 -37.35
CA ILE A 81 27.02 23.17 -36.92
C ILE A 81 27.33 21.81 -36.28
N ASP A 82 26.39 21.28 -35.50
CA ASP A 82 26.66 20.18 -34.56
C ASP A 82 26.04 18.84 -34.98
N SER A 83 25.27 18.79 -36.07
CA SER A 83 24.50 17.60 -36.47
C SER A 83 25.23 16.59 -37.37
N GLY A 84 26.50 16.86 -37.72
CA GLY A 84 27.31 15.97 -38.54
C GLY A 84 26.61 15.56 -39.84
N VAL A 85 26.60 14.26 -40.14
CA VAL A 85 25.97 13.70 -41.35
C VAL A 85 24.43 13.75 -41.33
N SER A 86 23.79 14.12 -40.21
CA SER A 86 22.34 13.98 -40.02
C SER A 86 21.51 14.72 -41.07
N ARG A 87 21.88 15.95 -41.43
CA ARG A 87 21.16 16.74 -42.45
C ARG A 87 21.23 16.09 -43.82
N ASP A 88 22.44 15.69 -44.21
CA ASP A 88 22.71 15.06 -45.50
C ASP A 88 21.99 13.71 -45.59
N ALA A 89 21.93 12.96 -44.48
CA ALA A 89 21.16 11.73 -44.37
C ALA A 89 19.65 11.98 -44.53
N ILE A 90 19.07 12.96 -43.81
CA ILE A 90 17.66 13.33 -43.98
C ILE A 90 17.37 13.68 -45.45
N GLN A 91 18.20 14.54 -46.05
CA GLN A 91 18.02 14.97 -47.44
C GLN A 91 18.10 13.81 -48.42
N HIS A 92 19.04 12.89 -48.21
CA HIS A 92 19.24 11.74 -49.07
C HIS A 92 18.09 10.74 -48.99
N PHE A 93 17.57 10.47 -47.80
CA PHE A 93 16.58 9.42 -47.54
C PHE A 93 15.13 9.90 -47.61
N ALA A 94 14.88 11.22 -47.54
CA ALA A 94 13.57 11.80 -47.80
C ALA A 94 13.03 11.34 -49.17
N GLY A 95 11.78 10.87 -49.19
CA GLY A 95 11.15 10.34 -50.40
C GLY A 95 11.56 8.92 -50.76
N LYS A 96 12.45 8.26 -49.99
CA LYS A 96 12.89 6.86 -50.21
C LYS A 96 12.45 5.93 -49.09
N ILE A 97 12.60 6.36 -47.84
CA ILE A 97 12.20 5.60 -46.64
C ILE A 97 11.61 6.54 -45.58
N PRO A 98 10.92 6.01 -44.57
CA PRO A 98 10.47 6.81 -43.43
C PRO A 98 11.64 7.40 -42.64
N VAL A 99 11.53 8.69 -42.31
CA VAL A 99 12.51 9.43 -41.49
C VAL A 99 11.83 10.08 -40.29
N LEU A 100 12.36 9.86 -39.09
CA LEU A 100 11.93 10.51 -37.84
C LEU A 100 13.06 11.36 -37.25
N GLY A 101 12.77 12.62 -36.93
CA GLY A 101 13.70 13.50 -36.19
C GLY A 101 13.22 13.77 -34.77
N VAL A 102 14.08 13.61 -33.76
CA VAL A 102 13.76 13.92 -32.35
C VAL A 102 14.62 15.09 -31.87
N CYS A 103 14.00 16.11 -31.29
CA CYS A 103 14.62 17.35 -30.82
C CYS A 103 15.52 17.98 -31.89
N MET A 104 16.85 17.86 -31.80
CA MET A 104 17.76 18.34 -32.86
C MET A 104 17.48 17.69 -34.22
N GLY A 105 16.99 16.45 -34.27
CA GLY A 105 16.54 15.83 -35.51
C GLY A 105 15.38 16.57 -36.18
N GLN A 106 14.39 17.05 -35.41
CA GLN A 106 13.33 17.91 -35.93
C GLN A 106 13.91 19.25 -36.41
N GLN A 107 14.84 19.81 -35.66
CA GLN A 107 15.49 21.07 -36.04
C GLN A 107 16.28 20.93 -37.35
N CYS A 108 16.92 19.78 -37.59
CA CYS A 108 17.56 19.47 -38.86
C CYS A 108 16.54 19.42 -40.01
N ILE A 109 15.38 18.80 -39.80
CA ILE A 109 14.27 18.79 -40.77
C ILE A 109 13.87 20.22 -41.13
N ILE A 110 13.54 21.05 -40.14
CA ILE A 110 13.09 22.43 -40.38
C ILE A 110 14.16 23.24 -41.12
N ASP A 111 15.41 23.16 -40.66
CA ASP A 111 16.51 23.94 -41.23
C ASP A 111 16.89 23.49 -42.65
N LEU A 112 16.82 22.19 -42.94
CA LEU A 112 17.14 21.64 -44.27
C LEU A 112 16.25 22.24 -45.37
N TRP A 113 14.97 22.51 -45.07
CA TRP A 113 14.03 23.11 -46.02
C TRP A 113 13.92 24.63 -45.89
N GLY A 114 14.88 25.28 -45.21
CA GLY A 114 15.01 26.73 -45.18
C GLY A 114 14.24 27.42 -44.05
N GLY A 115 13.74 26.67 -43.06
CA GLY A 115 13.14 27.25 -41.87
C GLY A 115 14.17 27.63 -40.82
N ASP A 116 13.86 28.63 -39.99
CA ASP A 116 14.77 29.07 -38.93
C ASP A 116 14.53 28.29 -37.64
N VAL A 117 15.63 27.95 -36.97
CA VAL A 117 15.67 27.38 -35.62
C VAL A 117 16.32 28.41 -34.71
N ILE A 118 15.50 29.10 -33.91
CA ILE A 118 15.94 30.19 -33.04
C ILE A 118 15.47 29.95 -31.61
N PHE A 119 15.83 30.86 -30.70
CA PHE A 119 15.42 30.80 -29.31
C PHE A 119 13.90 30.69 -29.16
N ALA A 120 13.44 29.66 -28.45
CA ALA A 120 12.03 29.30 -28.30
C ALA A 120 11.23 30.26 -27.38
N GLY A 121 11.87 31.29 -26.83
CA GLY A 121 11.28 32.24 -25.86
C GLY A 121 11.41 31.78 -24.40
N GLU A 122 11.65 30.50 -24.17
CA GLU A 122 11.82 29.90 -22.84
C GLU A 122 12.85 28.76 -22.87
N ILE A 123 13.56 28.56 -21.76
CA ILE A 123 14.48 27.42 -21.58
C ILE A 123 13.78 26.39 -20.70
N LEU A 124 13.53 25.20 -21.24
CA LEU A 124 12.84 24.13 -20.52
C LEU A 124 13.62 22.83 -20.63
N HIS A 125 14.19 22.40 -19.50
CA HIS A 125 14.92 21.15 -19.36
C HIS A 125 14.24 20.28 -18.30
N GLY A 126 13.70 19.13 -18.72
CA GLY A 126 13.09 18.14 -17.82
C GLY A 126 11.71 18.53 -17.28
N LYS A 127 11.01 19.42 -17.99
CA LYS A 127 9.65 19.85 -17.64
C LYS A 127 8.65 19.31 -18.66
N THR A 128 7.44 19.00 -18.19
CA THR A 128 6.36 18.53 -19.04
C THR A 128 5.47 19.67 -19.53
N SER A 129 4.81 19.48 -20.66
CA SER A 129 3.79 20.40 -21.19
C SER A 129 2.68 19.60 -21.88
N PRO A 130 1.42 20.07 -21.86
CA PRO A 130 0.31 19.40 -22.53
C PRO A 130 0.40 19.59 -24.04
N LEU A 131 0.54 18.49 -24.78
CA LEU A 131 0.70 18.49 -26.23
C LEU A 131 -0.64 18.52 -26.96
N GLN A 132 -0.78 19.45 -27.89
CA GLN A 132 -1.86 19.45 -28.90
C GLN A 132 -1.32 18.87 -30.20
N HIS A 133 -2.07 17.99 -30.87
CA HIS A 133 -1.62 17.32 -32.09
C HIS A 133 -2.72 17.04 -33.10
N ASP A 134 -2.33 16.80 -34.36
CA ASP A 134 -3.26 16.55 -35.46
C ASP A 134 -3.82 15.11 -35.52
N SER A 135 -3.35 14.22 -34.64
CA SER A 135 -3.77 12.81 -34.52
C SER A 135 -3.40 11.94 -35.73
N LYS A 136 -2.44 12.39 -36.55
CA LYS A 136 -1.89 11.66 -37.69
C LYS A 136 -0.45 11.24 -37.41
N GLY A 137 0.12 10.43 -38.31
CA GLY A 137 1.53 10.05 -38.23
C GLY A 137 1.87 9.37 -36.90
N VAL A 138 2.90 9.85 -36.22
CA VAL A 138 3.30 9.37 -34.89
C VAL A 138 2.20 9.54 -33.82
N TYR A 139 1.23 10.42 -34.04
CA TYR A 139 0.12 10.69 -33.11
C TYR A 139 -1.12 9.82 -33.33
N ALA A 140 -1.09 8.90 -34.29
CA ALA A 140 -2.26 8.08 -34.63
C ALA A 140 -2.79 7.31 -33.41
N GLY A 141 -4.08 7.48 -33.12
CA GLY A 141 -4.78 6.78 -32.03
C GLY A 141 -4.44 7.26 -30.61
N LEU A 142 -3.70 8.37 -30.47
CA LEU A 142 -3.31 8.93 -29.18
C LEU A 142 -4.30 10.00 -28.68
N PRO A 143 -4.53 10.12 -27.36
CA PRO A 143 -5.38 11.16 -26.80
C PRO A 143 -4.71 12.54 -26.91
N GLN A 144 -5.52 13.61 -26.94
CA GLN A 144 -5.02 14.99 -26.83
C GLN A 144 -4.50 15.28 -25.41
N ASP A 145 -3.79 16.40 -25.26
CA ASP A 145 -3.28 16.90 -23.97
C ASP A 145 -2.29 15.95 -23.28
N LEU A 146 -1.58 15.13 -24.06
CA LEU A 146 -0.52 14.25 -23.54
C LEU A 146 0.57 15.08 -22.86
N SER A 147 0.95 14.68 -21.65
CA SER A 147 2.09 15.27 -20.96
C SER A 147 3.39 14.84 -21.64
N VAL A 148 4.11 15.77 -22.28
CA VAL A 148 5.39 15.50 -22.98
C VAL A 148 6.56 16.27 -22.39
N THR A 149 7.73 15.63 -22.27
CA THR A 149 8.93 16.25 -21.68
C THR A 149 9.75 17.04 -22.70
N ARG A 150 10.14 18.26 -22.32
CA ARG A 150 10.91 19.19 -23.14
C ARG A 150 12.34 19.35 -22.59
N TYR A 151 13.32 19.35 -23.49
CA TYR A 151 14.74 19.65 -23.24
C TYR A 151 15.30 20.55 -24.34
N HIS A 152 14.75 21.75 -24.48
CA HIS A 152 15.16 22.65 -25.55
C HIS A 152 15.12 24.11 -25.14
N SER A 153 16.02 24.87 -25.76
CA SER A 153 16.05 26.33 -25.79
C SER A 153 15.82 26.87 -27.20
N LEU A 154 15.92 26.01 -28.22
CA LEU A 154 15.71 26.34 -29.63
C LEU A 154 14.50 25.58 -30.18
N ALA A 155 13.72 26.24 -31.02
CA ALA A 155 12.61 25.64 -31.73
C ALA A 155 12.42 26.30 -33.11
N GLY A 156 11.71 25.60 -34.00
CA GLY A 156 11.27 26.18 -35.25
C GLY A 156 10.21 27.27 -35.04
N THR A 157 10.08 28.18 -36.01
CA THR A 157 9.12 29.29 -35.93
C THR A 157 8.08 29.25 -37.04
N TYR A 158 6.88 29.75 -36.77
CA TYR A 158 5.83 29.83 -37.79
C TYR A 158 6.17 30.74 -38.97
N PRO A 159 6.76 31.94 -38.79
CA PRO A 159 7.02 32.86 -39.91
C PRO A 159 7.95 32.30 -40.98
N THR A 160 8.85 31.41 -40.59
CA THR A 160 9.83 30.79 -41.50
C THR A 160 9.56 29.31 -41.74
N LEU A 161 8.41 28.79 -41.31
CA LEU A 161 8.07 27.40 -41.57
C LEU A 161 7.98 27.16 -43.08
N PRO A 162 8.79 26.26 -43.67
CA PRO A 162 8.80 26.03 -45.10
C PRO A 162 7.45 25.51 -45.63
N ASP A 163 7.07 25.91 -46.84
CA ASP A 163 5.80 25.49 -47.47
C ASP A 163 5.69 23.97 -47.66
N CYS A 164 6.80 23.24 -47.73
CA CYS A 164 6.80 21.78 -47.82
C CYS A 164 6.52 21.08 -46.48
N LEU A 165 6.54 21.81 -45.36
CA LEU A 165 6.26 21.30 -44.02
C LEU A 165 4.88 21.77 -43.52
N GLU A 166 4.24 20.94 -42.71
CA GLU A 166 3.07 21.27 -41.91
C GLU A 166 3.37 21.06 -40.42
N VAL A 167 2.77 21.86 -39.55
CA VAL A 167 2.87 21.65 -38.09
C VAL A 167 1.95 20.51 -37.69
N SER A 168 2.53 19.43 -37.12
CA SER A 168 1.80 18.25 -36.67
C SER A 168 1.46 18.29 -35.17
N SER A 169 2.19 19.06 -34.36
CA SER A 169 1.88 19.30 -32.95
C SER A 169 2.46 20.61 -32.39
N TRP A 170 1.86 21.14 -31.32
CA TRP A 170 2.26 22.39 -30.67
C TRP A 170 1.90 22.41 -29.17
N ILE A 171 2.53 23.30 -28.39
CA ILE A 171 2.04 23.69 -27.06
C ILE A 171 1.17 24.94 -27.22
N ALA A 172 0.00 24.96 -26.58
CA ALA A 172 -0.88 26.13 -26.63
C ALA A 172 -0.23 27.34 -25.92
N ASP A 173 -0.41 28.55 -26.48
CA ASP A 173 -0.03 29.77 -25.78
C ASP A 173 -1.01 30.12 -24.64
N ALA A 174 -0.74 31.19 -23.87
CA ALA A 174 -1.56 31.62 -22.75
C ALA A 174 -3.02 31.98 -23.14
N ASN A 175 -3.30 32.19 -24.43
CA ASN A 175 -4.63 32.49 -24.95
C ASN A 175 -5.28 31.27 -25.63
N GLY A 176 -4.69 30.07 -25.50
CA GLY A 176 -5.17 28.84 -26.14
C GLY A 176 -4.86 28.74 -27.64
N GLY A 177 -4.04 29.65 -28.18
CA GLY A 177 -3.61 29.70 -29.58
C GLY A 177 -2.41 28.78 -29.88
N LYS A 178 -1.95 28.78 -31.14
CA LYS A 178 -0.78 28.02 -31.58
C LYS A 178 0.51 28.62 -31.02
N GLY A 179 0.97 28.09 -29.88
CA GLY A 179 2.27 28.41 -29.29
C GLY A 179 3.41 27.57 -29.91
N VAL A 180 4.41 27.19 -29.12
CA VAL A 180 5.66 26.58 -29.60
C VAL A 180 5.41 25.35 -30.49
N ILE A 181 6.08 25.30 -31.65
CA ILE A 181 6.03 24.15 -32.58
C ILE A 181 6.69 22.94 -31.91
N MET A 182 5.92 21.87 -31.75
CA MET A 182 6.38 20.63 -31.10
C MET A 182 6.48 19.44 -32.05
N GLY A 183 5.95 19.58 -33.27
CA GLY A 183 6.01 18.56 -34.29
C GLY A 183 5.85 19.18 -35.67
N VAL A 184 6.62 18.67 -36.63
CA VAL A 184 6.44 19.01 -38.06
C VAL A 184 6.42 17.75 -38.90
N ARG A 185 5.75 17.83 -40.04
CA ARG A 185 5.66 16.75 -41.03
C ARG A 185 5.84 17.30 -42.43
N HIS A 186 6.59 16.60 -43.28
CA HIS A 186 6.66 16.95 -44.70
C HIS A 186 5.36 16.59 -45.41
N LYS A 187 4.86 17.43 -46.31
CA LYS A 187 3.55 17.24 -46.97
C LYS A 187 3.53 16.06 -47.95
N GLU A 188 4.68 15.76 -48.57
CA GLU A 188 4.83 14.69 -49.56
C GLU A 188 5.56 13.43 -49.02
N TYR A 189 6.77 13.61 -48.49
CA TYR A 189 7.62 12.53 -47.99
C TYR A 189 7.23 12.07 -46.59
N VAL A 190 7.46 10.79 -46.28
CA VAL A 190 7.31 10.20 -44.93
C VAL A 190 8.44 10.70 -44.03
N VAL A 191 8.45 12.00 -43.76
CA VAL A 191 9.41 12.68 -42.90
C VAL A 191 8.60 13.39 -41.82
N GLU A 192 8.85 13.04 -40.58
CA GLU A 192 8.18 13.63 -39.41
C GLU A 192 9.21 13.94 -38.34
N GLY A 193 9.00 15.00 -37.56
CA GLY A 193 9.88 15.35 -36.47
C GLY A 193 9.10 15.81 -35.24
N VAL A 194 9.66 15.58 -34.07
CA VAL A 194 9.12 15.98 -32.76
C VAL A 194 10.17 16.75 -31.96
N GLN A 195 9.80 17.87 -31.33
CA GLN A 195 10.71 18.74 -30.58
C GLN A 195 10.89 18.29 -29.14
N TYR A 196 9.88 17.62 -28.58
CA TYR A 196 9.94 16.97 -27.27
C TYR A 196 10.60 15.59 -27.39
N HIS A 197 10.85 14.95 -26.24
CA HIS A 197 11.54 13.68 -26.14
C HIS A 197 10.54 12.53 -25.88
N PRO A 198 10.09 11.78 -26.90
CA PRO A 198 9.20 10.62 -26.71
C PRO A 198 9.83 9.53 -25.83
N GLU A 199 11.15 9.46 -25.76
CA GLU A 199 11.90 8.52 -24.94
C GLU A 199 12.01 8.91 -23.46
N SER A 200 11.58 10.12 -23.09
CA SER A 200 11.65 10.58 -21.71
C SER A 200 10.64 9.86 -20.83
N ILE A 201 11.03 9.50 -19.60
CA ILE A 201 10.19 8.75 -18.65
C ILE A 201 8.89 9.48 -18.27
N LEU A 202 8.88 10.81 -18.34
CA LEU A 202 7.71 11.64 -18.04
C LEU A 202 6.84 11.95 -19.28
N THR A 203 7.26 11.49 -20.47
CA THR A 203 6.46 11.61 -21.69
C THR A 203 5.44 10.47 -21.77
N GLU A 204 4.16 10.83 -21.74
CA GLU A 204 3.08 9.87 -21.91
C GLU A 204 3.05 9.31 -23.33
N LYS A 205 2.82 8.00 -23.45
CA LYS A 205 2.63 7.30 -24.74
C LYS A 205 3.78 7.45 -25.74
N GLY A 206 4.98 7.80 -25.29
CA GLY A 206 6.16 7.93 -26.16
C GLY A 206 6.51 6.65 -26.94
N ARG A 207 6.40 5.47 -26.31
CA ARG A 207 6.56 4.18 -27.00
C ARG A 207 5.53 3.96 -28.12
N ALA A 208 4.28 4.35 -27.90
CA ALA A 208 3.23 4.25 -28.92
C ALA A 208 3.51 5.19 -30.11
N MET A 209 4.12 6.35 -29.88
CA MET A 209 4.57 7.25 -30.96
C MET A 209 5.66 6.61 -31.83
N LEU A 210 6.66 5.99 -31.19
CA LEU A 210 7.72 5.27 -31.90
C LEU A 210 7.17 4.02 -32.61
N GLN A 211 6.23 3.30 -31.98
CA GLN A 211 5.54 2.18 -32.60
C GLN A 211 4.78 2.61 -33.87
N ASN A 212 4.07 3.74 -33.83
CA ASN A 212 3.37 4.30 -34.98
C ASN A 212 4.35 4.61 -36.12
N PHE A 213 5.54 5.14 -35.81
CA PHE A 213 6.59 5.36 -36.80
C PHE A 213 7.12 4.06 -37.40
N LEU A 214 7.39 3.04 -36.60
CA LEU A 214 7.90 1.73 -37.06
C LEU A 214 6.93 1.00 -38.00
N GLN A 215 5.64 1.33 -37.94
CA GLN A 215 4.63 0.79 -38.86
C GLN A 215 4.62 1.50 -40.23
N MET A 216 5.32 2.62 -40.39
CA MET A 216 5.39 3.36 -41.65
C MET A 216 6.34 2.67 -42.64
N ARG A 217 5.98 2.72 -43.93
CA ARG A 217 6.76 2.14 -45.03
C ARG A 217 6.73 3.04 -46.26
N GLY A 218 7.73 2.89 -47.13
CA GLY A 218 7.85 3.69 -48.35
C GLY A 218 8.33 5.12 -48.08
N GLY A 219 8.63 5.83 -49.15
CA GLY A 219 9.23 7.16 -49.09
C GLY A 219 8.23 8.32 -49.09
N THR A 220 7.00 8.08 -49.55
CA THR A 220 5.92 9.08 -49.65
C THR A 220 4.67 8.68 -48.87
N TRP A 221 3.87 9.63 -48.41
CA TRP A 221 2.62 9.31 -47.68
C TRP A 221 1.62 8.50 -48.52
N ALA A 222 1.59 8.74 -49.83
CA ALA A 222 0.78 7.98 -50.77
C ALA A 222 1.23 6.50 -50.83
N GLU A 223 2.53 6.27 -50.93
CA GLU A 223 3.12 4.93 -50.91
C GLU A 223 2.89 4.22 -49.58
N ASN A 224 3.11 4.91 -48.46
CA ASN A 224 2.84 4.38 -47.11
C ASN A 224 1.39 3.93 -46.96
N THR A 225 0.44 4.74 -47.43
CA THR A 225 -0.99 4.40 -47.37
C THR A 225 -1.30 3.15 -48.20
N ARG A 226 -0.70 3.04 -49.40
CA ARG A 226 -0.86 1.86 -50.27
C ARG A 226 -0.29 0.60 -49.61
N LEU A 227 0.97 0.65 -49.16
CA LEU A 227 1.66 -0.49 -48.53
C LEU A 227 0.98 -0.96 -47.24
N ARG A 228 0.41 -0.04 -46.46
CA ARG A 228 -0.37 -0.39 -45.26
C ARG A 228 -1.66 -1.11 -45.59
N LYS A 229 -2.39 -0.69 -46.64
CA LYS A 229 -3.59 -1.39 -47.11
C LYS A 229 -3.27 -2.79 -47.63
N GLU A 230 -2.20 -2.93 -48.41
CA GLU A 230 -1.73 -4.23 -48.92
C GLU A 230 -1.35 -5.19 -47.77
N ALA A 231 -0.70 -4.69 -46.71
CA ALA A 231 -0.36 -5.47 -45.52
C ALA A 231 -1.60 -5.90 -44.71
N ASP A 232 -2.61 -5.03 -44.57
CA ASP A 232 -3.87 -5.35 -43.87
C ASP A 232 -4.73 -6.35 -44.66
N GLU A 233 -4.73 -6.28 -46.00
CA GLU A 233 -5.40 -7.25 -46.88
C GLU A 233 -4.73 -8.62 -46.84
N SER A 234 -3.39 -8.65 -46.82
CA SER A 234 -2.60 -9.88 -46.66
C SER A 234 -2.86 -10.57 -45.31
N ARG A 235 -2.99 -9.80 -44.21
CA ARG A 235 -3.40 -10.33 -42.89
C ARG A 235 -4.84 -10.85 -42.86
N LYS A 236 -5.75 -10.25 -43.64
CA LYS A 236 -7.14 -10.71 -43.77
C LYS A 236 -7.28 -12.00 -44.60
N GLN A 237 -6.41 -12.24 -45.58
CA GLN A 237 -6.39 -13.52 -46.31
C GLN A 237 -5.84 -14.69 -45.48
N VAL A 238 -4.80 -14.47 -44.65
CA VAL A 238 -4.26 -15.50 -43.75
C VAL A 238 -5.27 -15.90 -42.65
N THR A 239 -6.19 -15.02 -42.28
CA THR A 239 -7.19 -15.25 -41.22
C THR A 239 -8.47 -15.98 -41.67
N THR A 240 -8.59 -16.36 -42.95
CA THR A 240 -9.73 -17.17 -43.45
C THR A 240 -9.47 -18.68 -43.52
N GLY A 241 -8.29 -19.15 -43.10
CA GLY A 241 -7.88 -20.56 -43.15
C GLY A 241 -7.82 -21.30 -41.80
N THR A 242 -8.24 -20.71 -40.68
CA THR A 242 -8.18 -21.37 -39.36
C THR A 242 -9.35 -20.94 -38.46
N LYS A 243 -10.52 -21.52 -38.69
CA LYS A 243 -11.54 -21.66 -37.63
C LYS A 243 -11.04 -22.69 -36.63
N GLY A 244 -10.39 -22.20 -35.57
CA GLY A 244 -9.95 -23.05 -34.46
C GLY A 244 -8.84 -22.47 -33.58
N SER A 245 -8.72 -21.16 -33.40
CA SER A 245 -7.91 -20.62 -32.30
C SER A 245 -8.81 -20.44 -31.08
N LYS A 246 -8.63 -21.32 -30.07
CA LYS A 246 -9.23 -21.15 -28.74
C LYS A 246 -8.84 -19.75 -28.26
N ARG A 247 -9.83 -18.92 -27.86
CA ARG A 247 -9.57 -17.74 -27.03
C ARG A 247 -8.64 -18.18 -25.89
N GLU A 248 -7.42 -17.68 -25.90
CA GLU A 248 -6.46 -17.98 -24.85
C GLU A 248 -7.05 -17.48 -23.53
N ASN A 249 -7.22 -18.39 -22.58
CA ASN A 249 -7.87 -18.11 -21.31
C ASN A 249 -6.97 -17.15 -20.52
N ILE A 250 -7.50 -15.99 -20.14
CA ILE A 250 -6.81 -15.00 -19.31
C ILE A 250 -6.21 -15.59 -18.02
N LEU A 251 -6.84 -16.61 -17.44
CA LEU A 251 -6.30 -17.34 -16.30
C LEU A 251 -4.96 -18.01 -16.65
N THR A 252 -4.86 -18.61 -17.83
CA THR A 252 -3.62 -19.22 -18.34
C THR A 252 -2.53 -18.17 -18.52
N LYS A 253 -2.88 -16.98 -19.02
CA LYS A 253 -1.95 -15.86 -19.17
C LYS A 253 -1.42 -15.38 -17.81
N ILE A 254 -2.33 -15.16 -16.85
CA ILE A 254 -1.97 -14.75 -15.48
C ILE A 254 -1.04 -15.77 -14.84
N PHE A 255 -1.39 -17.06 -14.97
CA PHE A 255 -0.64 -18.15 -14.37
C PHE A 255 0.76 -18.31 -14.98
N ALA A 256 0.87 -18.25 -16.31
CA ALA A 256 2.16 -18.34 -17.01
C ALA A 256 3.10 -17.18 -16.62
N HIS A 257 2.58 -15.96 -16.59
CA HIS A 257 3.33 -14.79 -16.15
C HIS A 257 3.78 -14.94 -14.68
N ARG A 258 2.87 -15.38 -13.80
CA ARG A 258 3.21 -15.53 -12.38
C ARG A 258 4.27 -16.61 -12.15
N LYS A 259 4.24 -17.72 -12.90
CA LYS A 259 5.31 -18.73 -12.90
C LYS A 259 6.66 -18.13 -13.25
N ALA A 260 6.75 -17.38 -14.35
CA ALA A 260 7.98 -16.72 -14.75
C ALA A 260 8.48 -15.73 -13.68
N ALA A 261 7.57 -14.94 -13.11
CA ALA A 261 7.90 -13.99 -12.05
C ALA A 261 8.42 -14.68 -10.77
N VAL A 262 7.78 -15.76 -10.32
CA VAL A 262 8.23 -16.54 -9.15
C VAL A 262 9.60 -17.18 -9.40
N GLU A 263 9.86 -17.69 -10.59
CA GLU A 263 11.18 -18.26 -10.93
C GLU A 263 12.29 -17.20 -10.97
N ALA A 264 11.98 -15.98 -11.41
CA ALA A 264 12.91 -14.86 -11.27
C ALA A 264 13.11 -14.46 -9.80
N GLN A 265 12.03 -14.44 -9.02
CA GLN A 265 12.02 -14.09 -7.60
C GLN A 265 12.90 -15.02 -6.77
N LYS A 266 12.82 -16.34 -7.00
CA LYS A 266 13.62 -17.38 -6.33
C LYS A 266 15.14 -17.22 -6.51
N LYS A 267 15.60 -16.39 -7.46
CA LYS A 267 17.03 -16.11 -7.71
C LYS A 267 17.55 -14.92 -6.90
N VAL A 268 16.66 -14.02 -6.46
CA VAL A 268 17.01 -12.83 -5.67
C VAL A 268 17.59 -13.28 -4.32
N PRO A 269 18.80 -12.85 -3.93
CA PRO A 269 19.47 -13.33 -2.72
C PRO A 269 18.59 -13.35 -1.47
N SER A 270 17.85 -12.29 -1.15
CA SER A 270 16.97 -12.24 0.04
C SER A 270 15.67 -13.03 -0.07
N GLN A 271 15.43 -13.69 -1.20
CA GLN A 271 14.18 -14.37 -1.52
C GLN A 271 14.42 -15.75 -2.13
N ARG A 272 15.59 -16.35 -1.89
CA ARG A 272 15.87 -17.73 -2.32
C ARG A 272 15.11 -18.72 -1.42
N PRO A 273 14.73 -19.90 -1.93
CA PRO A 273 14.12 -20.93 -1.09
C PRO A 273 14.93 -21.28 0.17
N SER A 274 16.26 -21.37 0.06
CA SER A 274 17.14 -21.65 1.20
C SER A 274 17.13 -20.56 2.27
N GLU A 275 17.00 -19.29 1.86
CA GLU A 275 16.98 -18.14 2.76
C GLU A 275 15.64 -18.02 3.47
N PHE A 276 14.53 -18.32 2.77
CA PHE A 276 13.22 -18.45 3.41
C PHE A 276 13.16 -19.63 4.37
N GLN A 277 13.79 -20.76 4.04
CA GLN A 277 13.86 -21.88 4.97
C GLN A 277 14.69 -21.52 6.21
N ALA A 278 15.87 -20.95 6.03
CA ALA A 278 16.70 -20.49 7.15
C ALA A 278 15.97 -19.45 8.02
N ALA A 279 15.25 -18.51 7.40
CA ALA A 279 14.40 -17.55 8.08
C ALA A 279 13.30 -18.24 8.91
N TYR A 280 12.63 -19.24 8.35
CA TYR A 280 11.60 -19.99 9.06
C TYR A 280 12.17 -20.80 10.23
N ASP A 281 13.33 -21.43 10.03
CA ASP A 281 14.03 -22.23 11.06
C ASP A 281 14.54 -21.35 12.22
N LEU A 282 14.65 -20.03 12.02
CA LEU A 282 14.93 -19.02 13.05
C LEU A 282 13.68 -18.57 13.81
N ASP A 283 12.52 -19.20 13.59
CA ASP A 283 11.23 -18.86 14.22
C ASP A 283 10.78 -17.40 14.01
N ILE A 284 11.19 -16.76 12.91
CA ILE A 284 10.86 -15.33 12.66
C ILE A 284 9.41 -15.12 12.22
N ALA A 285 8.71 -16.18 11.82
CA ALA A 285 7.36 -16.09 11.31
C ALA A 285 6.39 -15.63 12.41
N PRO A 286 5.58 -14.56 12.22
CA PRO A 286 4.71 -14.05 13.26
C PRO A 286 3.71 -15.10 13.78
N PRO A 287 3.23 -15.03 15.03
CA PRO A 287 2.24 -15.97 15.56
C PRO A 287 0.98 -16.05 14.71
N LEU A 288 0.55 -17.27 14.37
CA LEU A 288 -0.63 -17.51 13.55
C LEU A 288 -1.92 -17.60 14.37
N VAL A 289 -3.06 -17.30 13.73
CA VAL A 289 -4.41 -17.56 14.22
C VAL A 289 -5.01 -18.75 13.46
N PRO A 290 -5.46 -19.83 14.12
CA PRO A 290 -6.02 -20.98 13.43
C PRO A 290 -7.26 -20.63 12.61
N PHE A 291 -7.17 -20.75 11.28
CA PHE A 291 -8.17 -20.31 10.31
C PHE A 291 -9.58 -20.89 10.56
N VAL A 292 -9.68 -22.21 10.73
CA VAL A 292 -10.95 -22.92 11.00
C VAL A 292 -11.61 -22.41 12.28
N SER A 293 -10.85 -22.32 13.36
CA SER A 293 -11.34 -21.84 14.66
C SER A 293 -11.79 -20.38 14.58
N ARG A 294 -11.11 -19.56 13.78
CA ARG A 294 -11.47 -18.15 13.62
C ARG A 294 -12.80 -17.97 12.89
N LEU A 295 -13.02 -18.74 11.81
CA LEU A 295 -14.30 -18.74 11.08
C LEU A 295 -15.47 -19.20 11.94
N ARG A 296 -15.27 -20.12 12.90
CA ARG A 296 -16.33 -20.58 13.81
C ARG A 296 -16.67 -19.60 14.94
N LYS A 297 -15.78 -18.64 15.22
CA LYS A 297 -15.92 -17.66 16.30
C LYS A 297 -16.29 -16.27 15.76
N SER A 298 -17.09 -16.21 14.69
CA SER A 298 -17.57 -14.93 14.15
C SER A 298 -18.55 -14.25 15.12
N PRO A 299 -18.58 -12.92 15.17
CA PRO A 299 -19.65 -12.18 15.86
C PRO A 299 -20.99 -12.21 15.10
N PHE A 300 -21.01 -12.76 13.89
CA PHE A 300 -22.20 -12.87 13.05
C PHE A 300 -22.55 -14.32 12.75
N PRO A 301 -23.82 -14.64 12.45
CA PRO A 301 -24.22 -15.99 12.02
C PRO A 301 -23.46 -16.51 10.79
N LEU A 302 -23.04 -15.59 9.91
CA LEU A 302 -22.25 -15.86 8.72
C LEU A 302 -20.91 -15.13 8.82
N SER A 303 -19.81 -15.85 8.66
CA SER A 303 -18.47 -15.26 8.78
C SER A 303 -18.10 -14.44 7.55
N LEU A 304 -17.52 -13.27 7.78
CA LEU A 304 -17.03 -12.41 6.69
C LEU A 304 -15.53 -12.58 6.47
N MET A 305 -15.16 -12.82 5.23
CA MET A 305 -13.81 -12.68 4.71
C MET A 305 -13.74 -11.42 3.85
N ALA A 306 -13.22 -10.34 4.40
CA ALA A 306 -13.17 -9.03 3.73
C ALA A 306 -11.91 -8.92 2.87
N GLU A 307 -12.09 -8.71 1.57
CA GLU A 307 -11.00 -8.68 0.58
C GLU A 307 -10.52 -7.25 0.31
N ILE A 308 -9.19 -7.08 0.28
CA ILE A 308 -8.49 -5.86 -0.11
C ILE A 308 -7.91 -6.09 -1.51
N LYS A 309 -8.36 -5.30 -2.49
CA LYS A 309 -8.02 -5.48 -3.91
C LYS A 309 -8.01 -4.16 -4.70
N ARG A 310 -6.85 -3.71 -5.16
CA ARG A 310 -6.73 -2.44 -5.91
C ARG A 310 -7.25 -2.53 -7.35
N ALA A 311 -7.16 -3.69 -8.00
CA ALA A 311 -7.63 -3.91 -9.36
C ALA A 311 -8.14 -5.35 -9.58
N SER A 312 -8.81 -5.61 -10.70
CA SER A 312 -9.09 -6.98 -11.14
C SER A 312 -9.20 -7.11 -12.66
N PRO A 313 -8.94 -8.32 -13.22
CA PRO A 313 -9.05 -8.55 -14.66
C PRO A 313 -10.39 -8.13 -15.28
N SER A 314 -11.49 -8.31 -14.56
CA SER A 314 -12.85 -8.04 -15.05
C SER A 314 -13.29 -6.57 -14.92
N LYS A 315 -12.67 -5.79 -14.03
CA LYS A 315 -13.12 -4.43 -13.70
C LYS A 315 -12.04 -3.35 -13.89
N GLY A 316 -10.80 -3.74 -14.16
CA GLY A 316 -9.66 -2.83 -14.16
C GLY A 316 -9.35 -2.31 -12.76
N ILE A 317 -8.86 -1.08 -12.69
CA ILE A 317 -8.52 -0.39 -11.43
C ILE A 317 -9.80 -0.08 -10.65
N ILE A 318 -9.83 -0.49 -9.38
CA ILE A 318 -10.89 -0.20 -8.41
C ILE A 318 -10.50 1.02 -7.58
N SER A 319 -9.31 0.97 -6.96
CA SER A 319 -8.79 2.07 -6.13
C SER A 319 -7.28 1.92 -5.90
N MET A 320 -6.46 2.68 -6.65
CA MET A 320 -5.00 2.66 -6.48
C MET A 320 -4.54 3.34 -5.19
N SER A 321 -5.32 4.29 -4.66
CA SER A 321 -5.01 5.03 -3.43
C SER A 321 -5.30 4.23 -2.16
N THR A 322 -5.82 3.00 -2.26
CA THR A 322 -6.15 2.18 -1.08
C THR A 322 -4.89 1.83 -0.28
N CYS A 323 -4.88 2.29 0.97
CA CYS A 323 -3.94 1.88 2.00
C CYS A 323 -4.41 0.56 2.64
N ALA A 324 -3.82 -0.56 2.22
CA ALA A 324 -4.17 -1.90 2.70
C ALA A 324 -4.22 -2.04 4.24
N PRO A 325 -3.21 -1.61 5.02
CA PRO A 325 -3.26 -1.73 6.48
C PRO A 325 -4.39 -0.93 7.14
N ALA A 326 -4.71 0.27 6.64
CA ALA A 326 -5.82 1.07 7.15
C ALA A 326 -7.18 0.42 6.85
N GLN A 327 -7.33 -0.14 5.64
CA GLN A 327 -8.52 -0.88 5.25
C GLN A 327 -8.70 -2.15 6.09
N ALA A 328 -7.62 -2.88 6.36
CA ALA A 328 -7.65 -4.07 7.20
C ALA A 328 -8.14 -3.78 8.63
N ARG A 329 -7.66 -2.69 9.26
CA ARG A 329 -8.18 -2.25 10.57
C ARG A 329 -9.66 -1.93 10.52
N THR A 330 -10.11 -1.24 9.47
CA THR A 330 -11.54 -0.93 9.28
C THR A 330 -12.38 -2.19 9.21
N TYR A 331 -11.97 -3.17 8.39
CA TYR A 331 -12.66 -4.46 8.28
C TYR A 331 -12.63 -5.27 9.57
N ALA A 332 -11.49 -5.30 10.27
CA ALA A 332 -11.35 -6.01 11.54
C ALA A 332 -12.31 -5.44 12.60
N LEU A 333 -12.30 -4.12 12.79
CA LEU A 333 -13.20 -3.42 13.73
C LEU A 333 -14.68 -3.56 13.35
N ALA A 334 -14.98 -3.76 12.06
CA ALA A 334 -16.34 -4.05 11.60
C ALA A 334 -16.77 -5.53 11.79
N GLY A 335 -15.88 -6.38 12.30
CA GLY A 335 -16.17 -7.78 12.63
C GLY A 335 -15.88 -8.80 11.53
N ALA A 336 -15.03 -8.45 10.55
CA ALA A 336 -14.49 -9.45 9.64
C ALA A 336 -13.76 -10.54 10.42
N SER A 337 -14.00 -11.81 10.08
CA SER A 337 -13.29 -12.96 10.64
C SER A 337 -11.96 -13.21 9.92
N VAL A 338 -11.86 -12.77 8.67
CA VAL A 338 -10.69 -12.95 7.81
C VAL A 338 -10.46 -11.69 6.99
N ILE A 339 -9.21 -11.29 6.83
CA ILE A 339 -8.80 -10.27 5.86
C ILE A 339 -8.10 -11.00 4.71
N SER A 340 -8.70 -10.95 3.53
CA SER A 340 -8.13 -11.49 2.30
C SER A 340 -7.31 -10.40 1.61
N VAL A 341 -6.02 -10.64 1.40
CA VAL A 341 -5.09 -9.69 0.79
C VAL A 341 -4.64 -10.24 -0.56
N LEU A 342 -4.94 -9.53 -1.64
CA LEU A 342 -4.40 -9.85 -2.95
C LEU A 342 -2.92 -9.48 -2.97
N THR A 343 -2.06 -10.43 -3.34
CA THR A 343 -0.60 -10.21 -3.43
C THR A 343 -0.06 -10.31 -4.85
N GLU A 344 -0.94 -10.51 -5.84
CA GLU A 344 -0.55 -10.58 -7.24
C GLU A 344 -0.34 -9.15 -7.81
N PRO A 345 0.87 -8.84 -8.34
CA PRO A 345 1.24 -7.46 -8.67
C PRO A 345 0.69 -6.94 -9.99
N GLU A 346 0.46 -7.79 -11.00
CA GLU A 346 0.22 -7.31 -12.36
C GLU A 346 -1.26 -7.03 -12.63
N TRP A 347 -2.15 -7.96 -12.31
CA TRP A 347 -3.59 -7.84 -12.56
C TRP A 347 -4.38 -7.32 -11.36
N PHE A 348 -3.91 -7.62 -10.15
CA PHE A 348 -4.60 -7.22 -8.91
C PHE A 348 -3.98 -5.99 -8.23
N LYS A 349 -2.77 -5.60 -8.66
CA LYS A 349 -1.98 -4.47 -8.11
C LYS A 349 -1.79 -4.60 -6.59
N GLY A 350 -1.54 -5.83 -6.13
CA GLY A 350 -1.19 -6.15 -4.75
C GLY A 350 0.29 -6.54 -4.60
N SER A 351 0.76 -6.72 -3.36
CA SER A 351 2.12 -7.19 -3.10
C SER A 351 2.22 -8.04 -1.84
N ILE A 352 3.33 -8.76 -1.68
CA ILE A 352 3.64 -9.45 -0.43
C ILE A 352 3.84 -8.47 0.74
N ASP A 353 4.25 -7.23 0.45
CA ASP A 353 4.40 -6.18 1.46
C ASP A 353 3.06 -5.64 1.96
N ASP A 354 2.02 -5.66 1.11
CA ASP A 354 0.65 -5.38 1.58
C ASP A 354 0.23 -6.40 2.66
N LEU A 355 0.54 -7.68 2.44
CA LEU A 355 0.26 -8.75 3.42
C LEU A 355 1.02 -8.52 4.73
N ARG A 356 2.31 -8.18 4.67
CA ARG A 356 3.13 -7.84 5.84
C ARG A 356 2.57 -6.64 6.60
N ALA A 357 2.26 -5.56 5.89
CA ALA A 357 1.73 -4.34 6.47
C ALA A 357 0.34 -4.56 7.09
N VAL A 358 -0.53 -5.33 6.44
CA VAL A 358 -1.83 -5.74 6.97
C VAL A 358 -1.64 -6.55 8.25
N ARG A 359 -0.74 -7.54 8.26
CA ARG A 359 -0.47 -8.31 9.46
C ARG A 359 0.03 -7.39 10.58
N GLN A 360 1.00 -6.52 10.33
CA GLN A 360 1.52 -5.58 11.33
C GLN A 360 0.45 -4.62 11.87
N ALA A 361 -0.46 -4.14 11.02
CA ALA A 361 -1.55 -3.25 11.44
C ALA A 361 -2.59 -3.91 12.36
N LEU A 362 -2.68 -5.24 12.30
CA LEU A 362 -3.54 -6.07 13.16
C LEU A 362 -2.79 -6.64 14.37
N GLU A 363 -1.55 -6.23 14.61
CA GLU A 363 -0.75 -6.67 15.75
C GLU A 363 -1.30 -6.13 17.07
N GLY A 364 -1.22 -6.94 18.14
CA GLY A 364 -1.79 -6.61 19.46
C GLY A 364 -3.32 -6.59 19.53
N MET A 365 -4.04 -6.55 18.40
CA MET A 365 -5.50 -6.50 18.36
C MET A 365 -6.13 -7.76 19.00
N PRO A 366 -6.88 -7.63 20.11
CA PRO A 366 -7.62 -8.76 20.68
C PRO A 366 -8.60 -9.31 19.65
N ASN A 367 -8.67 -10.63 19.53
CA ASN A 367 -9.53 -11.32 18.55
C ASN A 367 -9.31 -10.89 17.09
N ARG A 368 -8.08 -10.51 16.71
CA ARG A 368 -7.77 -10.16 15.31
C ARG A 368 -8.29 -11.20 14.30
N PRO A 369 -8.71 -10.78 13.10
CA PRO A 369 -9.02 -11.70 12.01
C PRO A 369 -7.81 -12.51 11.58
N ALA A 370 -8.07 -13.65 10.94
CA ALA A 370 -7.06 -14.39 10.21
C ALA A 370 -6.69 -13.63 8.92
N VAL A 371 -5.45 -13.72 8.47
CA VAL A 371 -4.98 -13.09 7.24
C VAL A 371 -4.82 -14.17 6.16
N LEU A 372 -5.58 -14.03 5.08
CA LEU A 372 -5.53 -14.90 3.90
C LEU A 372 -4.67 -14.25 2.83
N ARG A 373 -3.60 -14.93 2.40
CA ARG A 373 -2.92 -14.60 1.13
C ARG A 373 -3.75 -15.10 -0.03
N LYS A 374 -4.32 -14.17 -0.81
CA LYS A 374 -5.07 -14.47 -2.02
C LYS A 374 -4.15 -14.27 -3.22
N GLU A 375 -3.72 -15.39 -3.81
CA GLU A 375 -2.82 -15.41 -4.97
C GLU A 375 -3.00 -16.70 -5.77
N PHE A 376 -2.29 -16.81 -6.89
CA PHE A 376 -2.19 -18.03 -7.71
C PHE A 376 -0.98 -18.86 -7.24
N ILE A 377 -1.19 -19.73 -6.25
CA ILE A 377 -0.12 -20.54 -5.64
C ILE A 377 0.06 -21.84 -6.42
N PHE A 378 1.31 -22.14 -6.81
CA PHE A 378 1.71 -23.37 -7.52
C PHE A 378 3.06 -23.94 -7.03
N ASP A 379 3.72 -23.26 -6.09
CA ASP A 379 5.02 -23.64 -5.54
C ASP A 379 5.03 -23.49 -4.00
N GLU A 380 5.72 -24.39 -3.31
CA GLU A 380 5.90 -24.35 -1.84
C GLU A 380 6.62 -23.08 -1.41
N TYR A 381 7.49 -22.55 -2.27
CA TYR A 381 8.13 -21.26 -2.12
C TYR A 381 7.14 -20.13 -1.77
N GLN A 382 6.01 -20.05 -2.49
CA GLN A 382 4.98 -19.02 -2.26
C GLN A 382 4.28 -19.23 -0.91
N ILE A 383 4.13 -20.47 -0.46
CA ILE A 383 3.49 -20.79 0.82
C ILE A 383 4.42 -20.40 1.98
N LEU A 384 5.71 -20.73 1.88
CA LEU A 384 6.70 -20.35 2.88
C LEU A 384 6.85 -18.82 2.96
N GLU A 385 6.91 -18.14 1.81
CA GLU A 385 6.89 -16.68 1.74
C GLU A 385 5.64 -16.09 2.43
N ALA A 386 4.46 -16.69 2.20
CA ALA A 386 3.22 -16.25 2.82
C ALA A 386 3.28 -16.37 4.35
N ARG A 387 3.78 -17.50 4.85
CA ARG A 387 3.90 -17.77 6.28
C ARG A 387 4.83 -16.76 6.96
N LEU A 388 5.99 -16.50 6.36
CA LEU A 388 6.97 -15.50 6.82
C LEU A 388 6.41 -14.07 6.77
N ALA A 389 5.60 -13.75 5.75
CA ALA A 389 4.92 -12.47 5.64
C ALA A 389 3.74 -12.31 6.63
N GLY A 390 3.38 -13.37 7.35
CA GLY A 390 2.35 -13.33 8.39
C GLY A 390 0.95 -13.74 7.94
N ALA A 391 0.84 -14.50 6.85
CA ALA A 391 -0.41 -15.20 6.52
C ALA A 391 -0.75 -16.23 7.60
N ASP A 392 -2.04 -16.35 7.90
CA ASP A 392 -2.61 -17.41 8.72
C ASP A 392 -3.20 -18.55 7.85
N THR A 393 -3.48 -18.25 6.58
CA THR A 393 -3.98 -19.19 5.57
C THR A 393 -3.65 -18.70 4.16
N ILE A 394 -3.75 -19.61 3.18
CA ILE A 394 -3.43 -19.39 1.78
C ILE A 394 -4.54 -19.96 0.88
N LEU A 395 -4.65 -19.45 -0.34
CA LEU A 395 -5.57 -19.97 -1.36
C LEU A 395 -4.90 -21.06 -2.20
N LEU A 396 -5.57 -22.20 -2.38
CA LEU A 396 -5.22 -23.19 -3.42
C LEU A 396 -6.40 -23.34 -4.37
N ILE A 397 -6.18 -23.28 -5.68
CA ILE A 397 -7.26 -23.33 -6.68
C ILE A 397 -7.18 -24.65 -7.45
N VAL A 398 -8.21 -25.50 -7.31
CA VAL A 398 -8.23 -26.83 -7.93
C VAL A 398 -8.13 -26.74 -9.46
N LYS A 399 -8.78 -25.75 -10.09
CA LYS A 399 -8.75 -25.56 -11.54
C LYS A 399 -7.35 -25.44 -12.14
N MET A 400 -6.38 -24.95 -11.36
CA MET A 400 -5.04 -24.62 -11.86
C MET A 400 -3.97 -25.67 -11.53
N LEU A 401 -4.28 -26.62 -10.65
CA LEU A 401 -3.32 -27.55 -10.10
C LEU A 401 -3.76 -28.98 -10.41
N ASP A 402 -2.83 -29.81 -10.87
CA ASP A 402 -3.05 -31.25 -10.87
C ASP A 402 -3.19 -31.77 -9.42
N GLU A 403 -3.85 -32.93 -9.25
CA GLU A 403 -4.13 -33.50 -7.92
C GLU A 403 -2.86 -33.76 -7.10
N GLU A 404 -1.74 -34.12 -7.75
CA GLU A 404 -0.47 -34.39 -7.09
C GLU A 404 0.11 -33.10 -6.49
N THR A 405 0.21 -32.04 -7.31
CA THR A 405 0.69 -30.72 -6.90
C THR A 405 -0.22 -30.12 -5.84
N LEU A 406 -1.54 -30.18 -6.03
CA LEU A 406 -2.51 -29.72 -5.04
C LEU A 406 -2.31 -30.42 -3.69
N SER A 407 -2.17 -31.75 -3.70
CA SER A 407 -1.97 -32.55 -2.48
C SER A 407 -0.67 -32.22 -1.78
N ARG A 408 0.41 -32.02 -2.55
CA ARG A 408 1.71 -31.64 -2.02
C ARG A 408 1.67 -30.26 -1.36
N LEU A 409 1.12 -29.25 -2.05
CA LEU A 409 0.98 -27.88 -1.53
C LEU A 409 0.07 -27.80 -0.30
N TYR A 410 -1.04 -28.54 -0.31
CA TYR A 410 -1.96 -28.61 0.83
C TYR A 410 -1.27 -29.16 2.08
N ARG A 411 -0.56 -30.29 1.96
CA ARG A 411 0.20 -30.88 3.08
C ARG A 411 1.34 -29.99 3.54
N TYR A 412 2.05 -29.34 2.62
CA TYR A 412 3.11 -28.40 2.97
C TYR A 412 2.57 -27.22 3.79
N SER A 413 1.45 -26.60 3.35
CA SER A 413 0.77 -25.54 4.11
C SER A 413 0.39 -26.00 5.52
N GLN A 414 -0.16 -27.22 5.66
CA GLN A 414 -0.51 -27.78 6.98
C GLN A 414 0.71 -28.01 7.86
N SER A 415 1.85 -28.40 7.28
CA SER A 415 3.10 -28.55 8.03
C SER A 415 3.62 -27.23 8.62
N LEU A 416 3.25 -26.10 8.01
CA LEU A 416 3.51 -24.74 8.52
C LEU A 416 2.38 -24.21 9.44
N GLY A 417 1.41 -25.06 9.79
CA GLY A 417 0.26 -24.73 10.66
C GLY A 417 -0.90 -24.01 9.96
N MET A 418 -0.84 -23.81 8.64
CA MET A 418 -1.86 -23.08 7.89
C MET A 418 -2.82 -24.05 7.19
N GLU A 419 -4.11 -24.05 7.57
CA GLU A 419 -5.17 -24.75 6.83
C GLU A 419 -5.52 -23.92 5.57
N PRO A 420 -5.36 -24.46 4.34
CA PRO A 420 -5.68 -23.73 3.12
C PRO A 420 -7.18 -23.52 2.91
N LEU A 421 -7.53 -22.41 2.25
CA LEU A 421 -8.80 -22.27 1.55
C LEU A 421 -8.68 -22.92 0.18
N VAL A 422 -9.35 -24.05 -0.03
CA VAL A 422 -9.33 -24.76 -1.33
C VAL A 422 -10.49 -24.25 -2.18
N GLU A 423 -10.18 -23.58 -3.29
CA GLU A 423 -11.15 -22.98 -4.20
C GLU A 423 -11.59 -23.94 -5.30
N VAL A 424 -12.90 -24.04 -5.50
CA VAL A 424 -13.58 -24.89 -6.49
C VAL A 424 -14.68 -24.10 -7.22
N ASN A 425 -15.05 -24.53 -8.40
CA ASN A 425 -16.18 -24.00 -9.18
C ASN A 425 -17.16 -25.08 -9.65
N THR A 426 -16.73 -26.34 -9.79
CA THR A 426 -17.56 -27.45 -10.30
C THR A 426 -17.70 -28.59 -9.30
N ALA A 427 -18.60 -29.54 -9.58
CA ALA A 427 -18.80 -30.74 -8.76
C ALA A 427 -17.57 -31.65 -8.76
N GLU A 428 -16.87 -31.76 -9.89
CA GLU A 428 -15.64 -32.55 -10.01
C GLU A 428 -14.52 -31.94 -9.16
N GLU A 429 -14.39 -30.62 -9.18
CA GLU A 429 -13.42 -29.90 -8.36
C GLU A 429 -13.75 -30.01 -6.86
N MET A 430 -15.05 -29.98 -6.51
CA MET A 430 -15.52 -30.21 -5.15
C MET A 430 -15.15 -31.62 -4.66
N ALA A 431 -15.38 -32.65 -5.48
CA ALA A 431 -15.02 -34.03 -5.14
C ALA A 431 -13.51 -34.18 -4.87
N ILE A 432 -12.66 -33.48 -5.64
CA ILE A 432 -11.20 -33.44 -5.40
C ILE A 432 -10.90 -32.79 -4.04
N ALA A 433 -11.51 -31.65 -3.73
CA ALA A 433 -11.31 -30.95 -2.45
C ALA A 433 -11.77 -31.78 -1.24
N VAL A 434 -12.87 -32.52 -1.38
CA VAL A 434 -13.37 -33.45 -0.34
C VAL A 434 -12.43 -34.65 -0.18
N LYS A 435 -11.98 -35.27 -1.28
CA LYS A 435 -11.00 -36.37 -1.26
C LYS A 435 -9.66 -35.96 -0.63
N LEU A 436 -9.25 -34.70 -0.85
CA LEU A 436 -8.06 -34.11 -0.25
C LEU A 436 -8.18 -33.97 1.28
N GLY A 437 -9.40 -33.94 1.82
CA GLY A 437 -9.67 -33.73 3.24
C GLY A 437 -9.68 -32.25 3.66
N SER A 438 -9.97 -31.35 2.72
CA SER A 438 -10.01 -29.90 2.99
C SER A 438 -11.04 -29.56 4.06
N LYS A 439 -10.62 -28.80 5.08
CA LYS A 439 -11.53 -28.34 6.15
C LYS A 439 -12.26 -27.05 5.78
N VAL A 440 -11.76 -26.31 4.79
CA VAL A 440 -12.37 -25.07 4.32
C VAL A 440 -12.33 -25.02 2.80
N VAL A 441 -13.52 -25.06 2.18
CA VAL A 441 -13.67 -25.04 0.73
C VAL A 441 -14.38 -23.77 0.31
N GLY A 442 -13.76 -23.04 -0.61
CA GLY A 442 -14.33 -21.83 -1.22
C GLY A 442 -14.98 -22.12 -2.56
N VAL A 443 -16.28 -21.88 -2.69
CA VAL A 443 -16.96 -21.99 -3.98
C VAL A 443 -16.90 -20.65 -4.68
N ASN A 444 -16.16 -20.57 -5.79
CA ASN A 444 -16.11 -19.37 -6.60
C ASN A 444 -17.31 -19.32 -7.53
N ASN A 445 -18.27 -18.45 -7.23
CA ASN A 445 -19.48 -18.25 -8.05
C ASN A 445 -19.15 -17.58 -9.39
N ARG A 446 -17.92 -17.05 -9.57
CA ARG A 446 -17.44 -16.55 -10.84
C ARG A 446 -16.67 -17.65 -11.56
N ASN A 447 -17.11 -18.00 -12.76
CA ASN A 447 -16.35 -18.89 -13.63
C ASN A 447 -15.04 -18.21 -14.03
N LEU A 448 -13.89 -18.80 -13.70
CA LEU A 448 -12.58 -18.19 -13.96
C LEU A 448 -12.17 -18.18 -15.44
N THR A 449 -12.95 -18.82 -16.32
CA THR A 449 -12.72 -18.84 -17.77
C THR A 449 -13.64 -17.89 -18.55
N SER A 450 -14.92 -17.81 -18.19
CA SER A 450 -15.90 -16.91 -18.83
C SER A 450 -16.15 -15.61 -18.07
N PHE A 451 -15.78 -15.54 -16.80
CA PHE A 451 -16.11 -14.49 -15.83
C PHE A 451 -17.60 -14.27 -15.52
N GLU A 452 -18.48 -15.12 -16.02
CA GLU A 452 -19.89 -15.12 -15.66
C GLU A 452 -20.05 -15.48 -14.17
N VAL A 453 -21.03 -14.85 -13.52
CA VAL A 453 -21.32 -15.04 -12.10
C VAL A 453 -22.65 -15.76 -11.96
N ASP A 454 -22.63 -16.90 -11.27
CA ASP A 454 -23.82 -17.65 -10.89
C ASP A 454 -23.76 -17.96 -9.38
N LEU A 455 -24.56 -17.21 -8.61
CA LEU A 455 -24.64 -17.32 -7.15
C LEU A 455 -25.27 -18.64 -6.68
N ASP A 456 -26.02 -19.34 -7.54
CA ASP A 456 -26.60 -20.64 -7.19
C ASP A 456 -25.55 -21.77 -7.20
N THR A 457 -24.36 -21.52 -7.75
CA THR A 457 -23.24 -22.49 -7.76
C THR A 457 -22.90 -22.98 -6.37
N THR A 458 -22.79 -22.06 -5.39
CA THR A 458 -22.50 -22.44 -4.00
C THR A 458 -23.58 -23.37 -3.44
N SER A 459 -24.86 -23.03 -3.66
CA SER A 459 -25.98 -23.81 -3.15
C SER A 459 -26.02 -25.21 -3.77
N ARG A 460 -25.72 -25.35 -5.07
CA ARG A 460 -25.71 -26.65 -5.78
C ARG A 460 -24.60 -27.60 -5.32
N LEU A 461 -23.46 -27.06 -4.88
CA LEU A 461 -22.30 -27.87 -4.47
C LEU A 461 -22.32 -28.24 -2.99
N LEU A 462 -23.20 -27.64 -2.19
CA LEU A 462 -23.19 -27.79 -0.74
C LEU A 462 -23.45 -29.23 -0.27
N ASP A 463 -24.35 -29.95 -0.96
CA ASP A 463 -24.73 -31.32 -0.61
C ASP A 463 -23.61 -32.36 -0.82
N GLN A 464 -22.52 -32.00 -1.51
CA GLN A 464 -21.39 -32.88 -1.78
C GLN A 464 -20.34 -32.84 -0.66
N VAL A 465 -20.49 -31.95 0.31
CA VAL A 465 -19.46 -31.65 1.30
C VAL A 465 -19.79 -32.27 2.66
N PRO A 466 -18.80 -32.87 3.36
CA PRO A 466 -19.00 -33.31 4.74
C PRO A 466 -19.43 -32.17 5.67
N LYS A 467 -20.25 -32.47 6.68
CA LYS A 467 -20.85 -31.45 7.58
C LYS A 467 -19.81 -30.66 8.38
N GLU A 468 -18.64 -31.24 8.62
CA GLU A 468 -17.55 -30.65 9.38
C GLU A 468 -16.72 -29.64 8.59
N THR A 469 -16.80 -29.68 7.25
CA THR A 469 -16.11 -28.77 6.34
C THR A 469 -16.86 -27.45 6.25
N ILE A 470 -16.13 -26.35 6.37
CA ILE A 470 -16.68 -25.01 6.25
C ILE A 470 -16.72 -24.65 4.76
N VAL A 471 -17.93 -24.47 4.22
CA VAL A 471 -18.10 -23.97 2.85
C VAL A 471 -18.20 -22.45 2.85
N CYS A 472 -17.42 -21.81 1.98
CA CYS A 472 -17.36 -20.36 1.84
C CYS A 472 -17.85 -19.95 0.45
N ALA A 473 -18.82 -19.04 0.35
CA ALA A 473 -19.23 -18.49 -0.95
C ALA A 473 -18.28 -17.35 -1.37
N LEU A 474 -17.70 -17.43 -2.55
CA LEU A 474 -16.76 -16.44 -3.07
C LEU A 474 -17.32 -15.77 -4.34
N SER A 475 -16.98 -14.50 -4.53
CA SER A 475 -17.34 -13.68 -5.70
C SER A 475 -18.84 -13.39 -5.87
N GLY A 476 -19.14 -12.25 -6.50
CA GLY A 476 -20.50 -11.91 -6.93
C GLY A 476 -21.43 -11.33 -5.86
N ILE A 477 -21.00 -11.29 -4.60
CA ILE A 477 -21.80 -10.80 -3.48
C ILE A 477 -21.76 -9.27 -3.46
N SER A 478 -22.93 -8.66 -3.62
CA SER A 478 -23.12 -7.22 -3.73
C SER A 478 -23.93 -6.62 -2.58
N GLY A 479 -24.74 -7.41 -1.88
CA GLY A 479 -25.51 -6.93 -0.74
C GLY A 479 -26.24 -8.01 0.07
N PRO A 480 -27.06 -7.60 1.05
CA PRO A 480 -27.72 -8.50 2.01
C PRO A 480 -28.61 -9.57 1.37
N ARG A 481 -29.25 -9.25 0.23
CA ARG A 481 -30.11 -10.19 -0.51
C ARG A 481 -29.33 -11.41 -1.02
N ASP A 482 -28.08 -11.20 -1.42
CA ASP A 482 -27.23 -12.26 -1.99
C ASP A 482 -26.79 -13.26 -0.92
N VAL A 483 -26.70 -12.84 0.34
CA VAL A 483 -26.24 -13.71 1.43
C VAL A 483 -27.36 -14.38 2.22
N ALA A 484 -28.60 -13.91 2.08
CA ALA A 484 -29.77 -14.50 2.76
C ALA A 484 -29.94 -15.98 2.42
N ALA A 485 -29.72 -16.36 1.15
CA ALA A 485 -29.76 -17.76 0.71
C ALA A 485 -28.62 -18.58 1.34
N TYR A 486 -27.41 -18.03 1.42
CA TYR A 486 -26.25 -18.69 2.01
C TYR A 486 -26.41 -18.94 3.51
N GLN A 487 -26.98 -17.97 4.25
CA GLN A 487 -27.31 -18.14 5.66
C GLN A 487 -28.29 -19.29 5.88
N LYS A 488 -29.35 -19.37 5.07
CA LYS A 488 -30.36 -20.42 5.16
C LYS A 488 -29.80 -21.80 4.82
N ASN A 489 -28.91 -21.87 3.84
CA ASN A 489 -28.39 -23.14 3.33
C ASN A 489 -27.26 -23.70 4.19
N GLY A 490 -26.70 -22.94 5.14
CA GLY A 490 -25.64 -23.41 6.04
C GLY A 490 -24.22 -23.16 5.52
N VAL A 491 -24.06 -22.20 4.60
CA VAL A 491 -22.74 -21.69 4.20
C VAL A 491 -22.09 -21.04 5.43
N GLY A 492 -20.83 -21.36 5.71
CA GLY A 492 -20.14 -20.90 6.92
C GLY A 492 -19.49 -19.53 6.79
N ALA A 493 -19.13 -19.11 5.57
CA ALA A 493 -18.55 -17.79 5.34
C ALA A 493 -18.81 -17.23 3.94
N VAL A 494 -18.60 -15.92 3.79
CA VAL A 494 -18.63 -15.21 2.50
C VAL A 494 -17.36 -14.40 2.30
N LEU A 495 -16.83 -14.40 1.08
CA LEU A 495 -15.74 -13.52 0.68
C LEU A 495 -16.28 -12.36 -0.15
N VAL A 496 -16.12 -11.15 0.37
CA VAL A 496 -16.61 -9.91 -0.26
C VAL A 496 -15.45 -8.94 -0.44
N GLY A 497 -15.28 -8.42 -1.65
CA GLY A 497 -14.23 -7.46 -1.99
C GLY A 497 -14.77 -6.17 -2.58
N GLU A 498 -15.22 -6.21 -3.83
CA GLU A 498 -15.61 -5.02 -4.59
C GLU A 498 -16.69 -4.18 -3.89
N ALA A 499 -17.74 -4.82 -3.35
CA ALA A 499 -18.82 -4.12 -2.67
C ALA A 499 -18.33 -3.37 -1.41
N LEU A 500 -17.43 -3.99 -0.64
CA LEU A 500 -16.82 -3.37 0.55
C LEU A 500 -15.94 -2.17 0.16
N MET A 501 -15.14 -2.31 -0.89
CA MET A 501 -14.23 -1.25 -1.32
C MET A 501 -14.95 -0.03 -1.90
N ARG A 502 -16.20 -0.17 -2.35
CA ARG A 502 -17.04 0.92 -2.84
C ARG A 502 -17.93 1.53 -1.76
N ALA A 503 -18.05 0.89 -0.60
CA ALA A 503 -18.94 1.34 0.47
C ALA A 503 -18.44 2.65 1.10
N LYS A 504 -19.31 3.66 1.19
CA LYS A 504 -19.00 4.93 1.90
C LYS A 504 -18.90 4.71 3.41
N ASP A 505 -19.80 3.92 3.98
CA ASP A 505 -19.75 3.42 5.35
C ASP A 505 -19.55 1.91 5.32
N THR A 506 -18.28 1.50 5.40
CA THR A 506 -17.89 0.08 5.39
C THR A 506 -18.52 -0.69 6.56
N ALA A 507 -18.53 -0.08 7.77
CA ALA A 507 -19.01 -0.77 8.97
C ALA A 507 -20.54 -0.91 8.96
N GLY A 508 -21.26 0.12 8.52
CA GLY A 508 -22.70 0.05 8.27
C GLY A 508 -23.04 -1.03 7.25
N PHE A 509 -22.35 -1.06 6.11
CA PHE A 509 -22.59 -2.04 5.06
C PHE A 509 -22.33 -3.49 5.54
N ILE A 510 -21.27 -3.74 6.32
CA ILE A 510 -20.99 -5.08 6.85
C ILE A 510 -22.12 -5.56 7.78
N ARG A 511 -22.65 -4.69 8.65
CA ARG A 511 -23.76 -5.04 9.54
C ARG A 511 -25.04 -5.35 8.77
N GLU A 512 -25.36 -4.53 7.76
CA GLU A 512 -26.50 -4.75 6.88
C GLU A 512 -26.36 -6.07 6.11
N LEU A 513 -25.17 -6.32 5.55
CA LEU A 513 -24.85 -7.53 4.82
C LEU A 513 -25.06 -8.77 5.69
N LEU A 514 -24.56 -8.80 6.92
CA LEU A 514 -24.55 -10.00 7.76
C LEU A 514 -25.77 -10.14 8.69
N GLY A 515 -26.70 -9.20 8.65
CA GLY A 515 -27.99 -9.29 9.36
C GLY A 515 -27.92 -8.96 10.86
N SER A 516 -27.04 -8.05 11.29
CA SER A 516 -27.00 -7.58 12.68
C SER A 516 -27.72 -6.23 12.82
N SER A 517 -28.75 -6.19 13.68
CA SER A 517 -29.52 -4.98 14.00
C SER A 517 -28.93 -4.16 15.17
N GLU A 518 -27.88 -4.64 15.82
CA GLU A 518 -27.28 -3.92 16.94
C GLU A 518 -26.29 -2.86 16.42
N HIS A 519 -26.66 -1.59 16.58
CA HIS A 519 -25.67 -0.52 16.57
C HIS A 519 -24.70 -0.78 17.71
N ALA A 520 -23.39 -0.74 17.42
CA ALA A 520 -22.39 -0.65 18.47
C ALA A 520 -22.73 0.60 19.30
N LEU A 521 -23.29 0.41 20.48
CA LEU A 521 -23.53 1.50 21.41
C LEU A 521 -22.17 2.16 21.64
N LYS A 522 -22.05 3.46 21.35
CA LYS A 522 -20.91 4.22 21.88
C LYS A 522 -20.99 4.08 23.39
N SER A 523 -20.05 3.34 23.97
CA SER A 523 -19.93 3.23 25.42
C SER A 523 -19.80 4.65 25.95
N SER A 524 -20.67 5.02 26.88
CA SER A 524 -20.49 6.27 27.61
C SER A 524 -19.08 6.27 28.21
N PRO A 525 -18.36 7.37 28.10
CA PRO A 525 -17.02 7.40 28.62
C PRO A 525 -17.01 7.17 30.14
N GLY A 526 -16.10 6.33 30.62
CA GLY A 526 -15.91 6.08 32.05
C GLY A 526 -15.45 7.34 32.81
N PRO A 527 -15.45 7.30 34.15
CA PRO A 527 -14.98 8.40 34.98
C PRO A 527 -13.52 8.74 34.67
N LEU A 528 -13.15 10.01 34.77
CA LEU A 528 -11.75 10.41 34.58
C LEU A 528 -10.89 9.86 35.72
N LEU A 529 -9.87 9.06 35.38
CA LEU A 529 -8.94 8.51 36.38
C LEU A 529 -7.93 9.58 36.84
N VAL A 530 -7.50 9.50 38.09
CA VAL A 530 -6.59 10.46 38.70
C VAL A 530 -5.38 9.75 39.27
N LYS A 531 -4.19 10.13 38.78
CA LYS A 531 -2.89 9.66 39.26
C LYS A 531 -2.19 10.75 40.08
N ILE A 532 -1.78 10.39 41.30
CA ILE A 532 -0.96 11.24 42.17
C ILE A 532 0.47 10.73 42.17
N CYS A 533 1.36 11.43 41.45
CA CYS A 533 2.75 11.03 41.23
C CYS A 533 3.71 11.67 42.26
N GLY A 534 4.87 11.04 42.46
CA GLY A 534 5.90 11.53 43.38
C GLY A 534 5.54 11.38 44.86
N THR A 535 4.69 10.39 45.19
CA THR A 535 4.28 10.11 46.56
C THR A 535 5.44 9.52 47.36
N ARG A 536 5.86 10.23 48.40
CA ARG A 536 7.07 9.90 49.20
C ARG A 536 6.77 9.37 50.61
N LYS A 537 5.54 9.54 51.08
CA LYS A 537 5.13 9.18 52.44
C LYS A 537 3.83 8.39 52.42
N VAL A 538 3.71 7.47 53.36
CA VAL A 538 2.53 6.60 53.50
C VAL A 538 1.28 7.38 53.85
N GLU A 539 1.41 8.45 54.65
CA GLU A 539 0.29 9.31 55.04
C GLU A 539 -0.29 10.03 53.83
N THR A 540 0.57 10.55 52.95
CA THR A 540 0.15 11.21 51.71
C THR A 540 -0.55 10.25 50.76
N ALA A 541 -0.05 9.02 50.64
CA ALA A 541 -0.72 7.98 49.86
C ALA A 541 -2.14 7.71 50.38
N ILE A 542 -2.29 7.53 51.69
CA ILE A 542 -3.59 7.28 52.33
C ILE A 542 -4.56 8.45 52.12
N GLU A 543 -4.09 9.69 52.27
CA GLU A 543 -4.95 10.87 52.06
C GLU A 543 -5.35 11.06 50.60
N ALA A 544 -4.45 10.79 49.64
CA ALA A 544 -4.78 10.77 48.22
C ALA A 544 -5.85 9.71 47.89
N ILE A 545 -5.71 8.51 48.46
CA ILE A 545 -6.68 7.41 48.29
C ILE A 545 -8.05 7.79 48.85
N LYS A 546 -8.11 8.33 50.08
CA LYS A 546 -9.36 8.80 50.69
C LYS A 546 -10.04 9.89 49.86
N ALA A 547 -9.24 10.74 49.22
CA ALA A 547 -9.72 11.80 48.34
C ALA A 547 -10.20 11.29 46.97
N GLY A 548 -9.94 10.01 46.62
CA GLY A 548 -10.42 9.37 45.39
C GLY A 548 -9.37 9.24 44.27
N ALA A 549 -8.07 9.22 44.61
CA ALA A 549 -7.03 8.90 43.64
C ALA A 549 -7.12 7.42 43.20
N ASP A 550 -7.09 7.19 41.90
CA ASP A 550 -7.14 5.84 41.30
C ASP A 550 -5.74 5.22 41.18
N LEU A 551 -4.70 6.05 41.04
CA LEU A 551 -3.32 5.60 40.89
C LEU A 551 -2.38 6.38 41.81
N ILE A 552 -1.49 5.67 42.50
CA ILE A 552 -0.45 6.24 43.37
C ILE A 552 0.92 5.97 42.74
N GLY A 553 1.61 7.04 42.33
CA GLY A 553 2.92 6.95 41.68
C GLY A 553 4.09 7.16 42.64
N MET A 554 5.03 6.20 42.66
CA MET A 554 6.33 6.30 43.32
C MET A 554 7.43 6.56 42.29
N ILE A 555 8.24 7.58 42.49
CA ILE A 555 9.41 7.82 41.64
C ILE A 555 10.56 6.96 42.16
N LEU A 556 10.94 5.95 41.39
CA LEU A 556 11.98 4.97 41.75
C LEU A 556 13.31 5.28 41.05
N VAL A 557 13.44 6.48 40.46
CA VAL A 557 14.64 6.95 39.76
C VAL A 557 15.63 7.54 40.76
N PRO A 558 16.82 6.94 40.97
CA PRO A 558 17.82 7.47 41.90
C PRO A 558 18.26 8.89 41.53
N GLY A 559 18.60 9.71 42.53
CA GLY A 559 19.11 11.07 42.33
C GLY A 559 18.06 12.12 41.91
N ARG A 560 16.79 11.74 41.72
CA ARG A 560 15.70 12.70 41.49
C ARG A 560 15.15 13.25 42.80
N GLY A 561 14.76 14.53 42.83
CA GLY A 561 14.26 15.20 44.05
C GLY A 561 13.01 14.58 44.69
N ARG A 562 12.23 13.81 43.91
CA ARG A 562 11.04 13.08 44.39
C ARG A 562 11.25 11.57 44.55
N HIS A 563 12.51 11.11 44.47
CA HIS A 563 12.85 9.70 44.65
C HIS A 563 12.35 9.17 46.00
N VAL A 564 11.76 7.97 46.00
CA VAL A 564 11.23 7.32 47.21
C VAL A 564 12.26 6.30 47.73
N PRO A 565 12.79 6.47 48.94
CA PRO A 565 13.68 5.48 49.55
C PRO A 565 13.01 4.12 49.75
N TYR A 566 13.79 3.03 49.73
CA TYR A 566 13.29 1.65 49.85
C TYR A 566 12.28 1.45 50.99
N LYS A 567 12.61 1.93 52.21
CA LYS A 567 11.75 1.77 53.40
C LYS A 567 10.37 2.41 53.19
N ASP A 568 10.33 3.60 52.60
CA ASP A 568 9.10 4.34 52.36
C ASP A 568 8.31 3.74 51.20
N ALA A 569 8.99 3.26 50.16
CA ALA A 569 8.36 2.57 49.04
C ALA A 569 7.63 1.29 49.49
N VAL A 570 8.25 0.48 50.35
CA VAL A 570 7.61 -0.70 50.97
C VAL A 570 6.41 -0.30 51.83
N ALA A 571 6.51 0.79 52.59
CA ALA A 571 5.42 1.27 53.44
C ALA A 571 4.22 1.74 52.60
N ILE A 572 4.47 2.51 51.54
CA ILE A 572 3.44 2.96 50.59
C ILE A 572 2.78 1.76 49.92
N SER A 573 3.57 0.83 49.39
CA SER A 573 3.05 -0.38 48.75
C SER A 573 2.08 -1.14 49.67
N LYS A 574 2.50 -1.42 50.91
CA LYS A 574 1.64 -2.10 51.89
C LYS A 574 0.35 -1.33 52.19
N ALA A 575 0.38 0.00 52.22
CA ALA A 575 -0.80 0.82 52.49
C ALA A 575 -1.77 0.84 51.30
N VAL A 576 -1.26 0.92 50.07
CA VAL A 576 -2.08 0.87 48.85
C VAL A 576 -2.77 -0.50 48.74
N HIS A 577 -2.04 -1.60 48.92
CA HIS A 577 -2.60 -2.96 48.81
C HIS A 577 -3.60 -3.34 49.92
N LYS A 578 -3.49 -2.75 51.12
CA LYS A 578 -4.43 -3.00 52.24
C LYS A 578 -5.73 -2.19 52.14
N THR A 579 -5.81 -1.23 51.22
CA THR A 579 -6.99 -0.37 51.08
C THR A 579 -8.21 -1.17 50.65
N ARG A 580 -9.35 -0.91 51.32
CA ARG A 580 -10.68 -1.42 50.95
C ARG A 580 -11.58 -0.37 50.30
N VAL A 581 -11.07 0.85 50.12
CA VAL A 581 -11.78 1.95 49.46
C VAL A 581 -11.93 1.61 47.98
N THR A 582 -13.17 1.59 47.50
CA THR A 582 -13.47 1.39 46.09
C THR A 582 -13.31 2.71 45.35
N THR A 583 -12.36 2.77 44.41
CA THR A 583 -12.03 4.00 43.67
C THR A 583 -12.78 4.14 42.34
N GLY A 584 -13.50 3.09 41.89
CA GLY A 584 -14.35 3.16 40.70
C GLY A 584 -15.06 1.84 40.37
N GLU A 585 -15.97 1.89 39.39
CA GLU A 585 -16.53 0.69 38.77
C GLU A 585 -15.48 0.02 37.86
N ILE A 586 -15.42 -1.32 37.88
CA ILE A 586 -14.59 -2.05 36.91
C ILE A 586 -15.16 -1.81 35.52
N ILE A 587 -14.42 -1.09 34.68
CA ILE A 587 -14.77 -0.93 33.26
C ILE A 587 -14.58 -2.29 32.60
N ARG A 588 -15.65 -3.10 32.55
CA ARG A 588 -15.66 -4.37 31.83
C ARG A 588 -16.07 -4.10 30.39
N ASP A 589 -15.08 -3.85 29.53
CA ASP A 589 -15.36 -3.98 28.11
C ASP A 589 -15.53 -5.47 27.77
N ARG A 590 -16.66 -5.76 27.13
CA ARG A 590 -17.14 -7.11 26.85
C ARG A 590 -16.06 -7.86 26.04
N VAL A 591 -15.67 -9.05 26.51
CA VAL A 591 -14.98 -10.05 25.69
C VAL A 591 -15.96 -10.53 24.61
N GLY A 592 -16.13 -9.73 23.56
CA GLY A 592 -16.89 -10.09 22.38
C GLY A 592 -16.06 -10.97 21.46
N SER A 593 -16.73 -11.78 20.63
CA SER A 593 -16.10 -12.53 19.54
C SER A 593 -15.56 -11.62 18.41
N GLN A 594 -15.87 -10.31 18.47
CA GLN A 594 -15.42 -9.26 17.55
C GLN A 594 -14.05 -8.69 17.96
N ALA A 595 -13.28 -8.24 16.97
CA ALA A 595 -12.02 -7.53 17.23
C ALA A 595 -12.29 -6.11 17.76
N SER A 596 -11.49 -5.67 18.73
CA SER A 596 -11.53 -4.31 19.28
C SER A 596 -10.23 -3.58 18.98
N ASP A 597 -10.24 -2.24 18.99
CA ASP A 597 -8.97 -1.52 18.99
C ASP A 597 -8.17 -1.90 20.24
N PHE A 598 -6.86 -1.96 20.11
CA PHE A 598 -5.98 -2.34 21.22
C PHE A 598 -6.11 -1.38 22.41
N PHE A 599 -6.18 -0.07 22.16
CA PHE A 599 -6.32 0.92 23.24
C PHE A 599 -7.74 1.02 23.78
N ALA A 600 -8.75 0.38 23.17
CA ALA A 600 -10.11 0.41 23.71
C ALA A 600 -10.17 -0.17 25.15
N ASN A 601 -9.33 -1.16 25.44
CA ASN A 601 -9.24 -1.79 26.77
C ASN A 601 -8.26 -1.08 27.71
N ALA A 602 -7.62 0.03 27.29
CA ALA A 602 -6.59 0.69 28.09
C ALA A 602 -7.13 1.12 29.46
N ALA A 603 -8.33 1.70 29.51
CA ALA A 603 -8.97 2.12 30.75
C ALA A 603 -9.23 0.94 31.69
N ALA A 604 -9.72 -0.20 31.17
CA ALA A 604 -9.95 -1.42 31.95
C ALA A 604 -8.64 -2.00 32.53
N ASN A 605 -7.54 -1.90 31.77
CA ASN A 605 -6.23 -2.41 32.18
C ASN A 605 -5.51 -1.56 33.23
N ILE A 606 -5.92 -0.29 33.40
CA ILE A 606 -5.31 0.64 34.37
C ILE A 606 -6.31 1.13 35.44
N SER A 607 -7.44 0.45 35.56
CA SER A 607 -8.45 0.70 36.60
C SER A 607 -8.69 -0.56 37.41
N SER A 608 -9.15 -0.39 38.65
CA SER A 608 -9.44 -1.48 39.56
C SER A 608 -10.45 -1.04 40.61
N HIS A 609 -10.98 -2.01 41.36
CA HIS A 609 -11.82 -1.76 42.54
C HIS A 609 -11.03 -1.16 43.71
N ARG A 610 -9.71 -0.99 43.59
CA ARG A 610 -8.83 -0.36 44.57
C ARG A 610 -7.84 0.56 43.84
N PRO A 611 -7.19 1.50 44.53
CA PRO A 611 -6.09 2.26 43.95
C PRO A 611 -4.96 1.33 43.48
N LEU A 612 -4.37 1.64 42.33
CA LEU A 612 -3.23 0.93 41.75
C LEU A 612 -1.91 1.62 42.08
N LEU A 613 -0.89 0.83 42.38
CA LEU A 613 0.46 1.31 42.65
C LEU A 613 1.29 1.36 41.37
N VAL A 614 1.85 2.54 41.06
CA VAL A 614 2.65 2.78 39.86
C VAL A 614 4.09 3.07 40.25
N GLY A 615 5.05 2.31 39.71
CA GLY A 615 6.47 2.66 39.80
C GLY A 615 6.94 3.44 38.57
N VAL A 616 7.57 4.59 38.77
CA VAL A 616 8.12 5.42 37.70
C VAL A 616 9.61 5.19 37.58
N PHE A 617 10.02 4.79 36.38
CA PHE A 617 11.41 4.49 36.00
C PHE A 617 11.87 5.42 34.88
N GLN A 618 13.17 5.67 34.82
CA GLN A 618 13.78 6.47 33.77
C GLN A 618 15.19 5.95 33.49
N ASN A 619 15.36 5.26 32.37
CA ASN A 619 16.63 4.75 31.86
C ASN A 619 17.36 3.79 32.82
N GLN A 620 16.62 3.15 33.72
CA GLN A 620 17.11 2.02 34.52
C GLN A 620 17.10 0.76 33.66
N SER A 621 17.93 -0.23 34.01
CA SER A 621 17.97 -1.49 33.26
C SER A 621 16.66 -2.27 33.41
N LEU A 622 16.31 -3.11 32.43
CA LEU A 622 15.12 -3.96 32.53
C LEU A 622 15.18 -4.88 33.76
N GLU A 623 16.37 -5.37 34.12
CA GLU A 623 16.60 -6.17 35.32
C GLU A 623 16.18 -5.43 36.59
N GLU A 624 16.68 -4.21 36.79
CA GLU A 624 16.29 -3.37 37.92
C GLU A 624 14.79 -3.05 37.93
N VAL A 625 14.19 -2.79 36.76
CA VAL A 625 12.74 -2.56 36.64
C VAL A 625 11.95 -3.77 37.13
N LEU A 626 12.33 -4.98 36.70
CA LEU A 626 11.66 -6.22 37.10
C LEU A 626 11.88 -6.55 38.59
N GLU A 627 13.08 -6.34 39.11
CA GLU A 627 13.38 -6.52 40.53
C GLU A 627 12.54 -5.60 41.42
N LEU A 628 12.47 -4.30 41.08
CA LEU A 628 11.70 -3.33 41.84
C LEU A 628 10.19 -3.49 41.65
N GLN A 629 9.74 -3.91 40.47
CA GLN A 629 8.35 -4.31 40.22
C GLN A 629 7.93 -5.42 41.18
N LYS A 630 8.74 -6.47 41.31
CA LYS A 630 8.49 -7.57 42.23
C LYS A 630 8.62 -7.17 43.69
N ALA A 631 9.67 -6.44 44.06
CA ALA A 631 9.98 -6.08 45.44
C ALA A 631 8.90 -5.18 46.09
N TYR A 632 8.27 -4.32 45.28
CA TYR A 632 7.23 -3.41 45.75
C TYR A 632 5.82 -3.84 45.34
N GLU A 633 5.67 -5.00 44.71
CA GLU A 633 4.38 -5.50 44.20
C GLU A 633 3.69 -4.43 43.32
N LEU A 634 4.43 -3.80 42.41
CA LEU A 634 3.87 -2.74 41.57
C LEU A 634 2.76 -3.31 40.67
N ASP A 635 1.62 -2.64 40.63
CA ASP A 635 0.50 -2.98 39.75
C ASP A 635 0.72 -2.50 38.32
N ILE A 636 1.51 -1.43 38.15
CA ILE A 636 1.80 -0.78 36.87
C ILE A 636 3.24 -0.28 36.87
N VAL A 637 3.92 -0.42 35.74
CA VAL A 637 5.22 0.21 35.47
C VAL A 637 5.05 1.40 34.54
N GLN A 638 5.65 2.53 34.88
CA GLN A 638 5.71 3.71 34.02
C GLN A 638 7.14 3.92 33.52
N LEU A 639 7.34 3.82 32.20
CA LEU A 639 8.61 4.08 31.51
C LEU A 639 8.66 5.54 31.03
N HIS A 640 9.51 6.34 31.67
CA HIS A 640 9.54 7.80 31.54
C HIS A 640 10.80 8.33 30.82
N GLY A 641 11.70 7.43 30.38
CA GLY A 641 12.95 7.77 29.70
C GLY A 641 12.92 7.47 28.20
N ASP A 642 14.06 7.00 27.71
CA ASP A 642 14.31 6.56 26.33
C ASP A 642 14.28 5.03 26.23
N GLU A 643 13.59 4.35 27.16
CA GLU A 643 13.53 2.89 27.18
C GLU A 643 12.90 2.34 25.88
N PRO A 644 13.40 1.20 25.38
CA PRO A 644 12.82 0.53 24.21
C PRO A 644 11.37 0.11 24.45
N LEU A 645 10.51 0.23 23.43
CA LEU A 645 9.07 -0.07 23.57
C LEU A 645 8.83 -1.56 23.81
N GLU A 646 9.66 -2.43 23.24
CA GLU A 646 9.58 -3.90 23.35
C GLU A 646 9.69 -4.40 24.78
N TRP A 647 10.32 -3.64 25.70
CA TRP A 647 10.39 -4.00 27.11
C TRP A 647 9.00 -4.09 27.75
N ALA A 648 8.03 -3.35 27.24
CA ALA A 648 6.68 -3.40 27.77
C ALA A 648 6.03 -4.79 27.62
N ASN A 649 6.47 -5.61 26.66
CA ASN A 649 6.02 -7.00 26.51
C ASN A 649 6.70 -7.98 27.49
N LEU A 650 7.80 -7.56 28.14
CA LEU A 650 8.55 -8.37 29.11
C LEU A 650 8.19 -8.05 30.56
N ILE A 651 7.53 -6.90 30.80
CA ILE A 651 7.08 -6.48 32.11
C ILE A 651 5.75 -7.18 32.44
N PRO A 652 5.63 -7.90 33.56
CA PRO A 652 4.47 -8.78 33.85
C PRO A 652 3.21 -8.02 34.30
N VAL A 653 3.20 -6.69 34.16
CA VAL A 653 2.13 -5.80 34.58
C VAL A 653 1.90 -4.73 33.51
N PRO A 654 0.72 -4.08 33.46
CA PRO A 654 0.47 -2.99 32.53
C PRO A 654 1.57 -1.92 32.52
N VAL A 655 1.87 -1.41 31.33
CA VAL A 655 2.93 -0.41 31.12
C VAL A 655 2.36 0.90 30.60
N ILE A 656 2.60 1.97 31.35
CA ILE A 656 2.39 3.35 30.90
C ILE A 656 3.70 3.82 30.25
N ARG A 657 3.66 4.19 28.97
CA ARG A 657 4.82 4.76 28.28
C ARG A 657 4.63 6.26 28.10
N VAL A 658 5.60 7.04 28.54
CA VAL A 658 5.56 8.50 28.40
C VAL A 658 6.09 8.93 27.05
N PHE A 659 5.40 9.86 26.41
CA PHE A 659 5.75 10.42 25.12
C PHE A 659 5.64 11.94 25.14
N LYS A 660 6.48 12.59 24.33
CA LYS A 660 6.20 13.95 23.87
C LYS A 660 5.07 13.90 22.83
N PRO A 661 4.25 14.96 22.70
CA PRO A 661 3.30 15.02 21.60
C PRO A 661 4.01 14.82 20.26
N ASN A 662 3.39 14.02 19.38
CA ASN A 662 3.93 13.65 18.06
C ASN A 662 5.19 12.78 18.06
N GLN A 663 5.68 12.30 19.21
CA GLN A 663 6.79 11.36 19.25
C GLN A 663 6.44 10.05 18.50
N PRO A 664 7.33 9.54 17.63
CA PRO A 664 7.14 8.23 16.99
C PRO A 664 6.90 7.14 18.03
N GLY A 665 5.99 6.22 17.72
CA GLY A 665 5.63 5.11 18.61
C GLY A 665 4.44 5.39 19.54
N LEU A 666 3.97 6.65 19.68
CA LEU A 666 2.82 7.01 20.53
C LEU A 666 1.60 6.08 20.32
N GLY A 667 1.24 5.88 19.05
CA GLY A 667 0.13 5.02 18.63
C GLY A 667 0.53 3.58 18.29
N ARG A 668 1.69 3.07 18.74
CA ARG A 668 2.09 1.67 18.48
C ARG A 668 1.24 0.74 19.35
N ARG A 669 0.45 -0.14 18.72
CA ARG A 669 -0.38 -1.14 19.41
C ARG A 669 0.45 -2.36 19.79
N GLY A 670 0.08 -3.04 20.86
CA GLY A 670 0.72 -4.30 21.28
C GLY A 670 2.07 -4.15 21.97
N TYR A 671 2.44 -2.95 22.42
CA TYR A 671 3.68 -2.71 23.17
C TYR A 671 3.34 -2.15 24.55
N HIS A 672 2.91 -0.89 24.65
CA HIS A 672 2.51 -0.28 25.92
C HIS A 672 0.99 -0.31 26.11
N THR A 673 0.52 -0.49 27.34
CA THR A 673 -0.93 -0.52 27.65
C THR A 673 -1.60 0.80 27.31
N VAL A 674 -0.96 1.91 27.65
CA VAL A 674 -1.49 3.25 27.39
C VAL A 674 -0.36 4.28 27.32
N PRO A 675 -0.39 5.18 26.34
CA PRO A 675 0.57 6.29 26.28
C PRO A 675 0.16 7.41 27.25
N MET A 676 1.16 8.04 27.86
CA MET A 676 1.01 9.28 28.62
C MET A 676 1.69 10.42 27.87
N LEU A 677 0.97 11.51 27.62
CA LEU A 677 1.53 12.73 27.05
C LEU A 677 2.00 13.64 28.18
N ASP A 678 3.28 14.02 28.15
CA ASP A 678 3.90 14.94 29.10
C ASP A 678 4.62 16.07 28.36
N SER A 679 4.88 17.19 29.04
CA SER A 679 5.63 18.30 28.49
C SER A 679 7.11 17.93 28.30
N ALA A 680 7.80 18.62 27.39
CA ALA A 680 9.15 18.26 26.95
C ALA A 680 10.22 18.27 28.07
N SER A 681 9.90 18.82 29.25
CA SER A 681 10.79 18.99 30.39
C SER A 681 10.15 18.43 31.67
N GLY A 682 9.99 17.10 31.74
CA GLY A 682 9.40 16.40 32.89
C GLY A 682 9.89 16.96 34.24
N GLY A 683 8.95 17.36 35.10
CA GLY A 683 9.24 17.93 36.42
C GLY A 683 9.53 19.43 36.49
N SER A 684 9.51 20.18 35.37
CA SER A 684 9.73 21.64 35.33
C SER A 684 8.48 22.47 35.69
N GLY A 685 7.30 21.86 35.68
CA GLY A 685 6.02 22.56 35.83
C GLY A 685 5.51 23.21 34.54
N GLN A 686 6.21 23.06 33.42
CA GLN A 686 5.74 23.55 32.11
C GLN A 686 4.45 22.83 31.70
N GLN A 687 3.45 23.64 31.31
CA GLN A 687 2.16 23.13 30.87
C GLN A 687 2.27 22.48 29.49
N LEU A 688 1.65 21.31 29.35
CA LEU A 688 1.50 20.62 28.08
C LEU A 688 0.56 21.38 27.14
N ASP A 689 0.93 21.52 25.86
CA ASP A 689 0.08 22.16 24.85
C ASP A 689 -1.09 21.23 24.47
N ILE A 690 -2.30 21.67 24.80
CA ILE A 690 -3.53 20.92 24.51
C ILE A 690 -3.85 20.88 23.00
N GLY A 691 -3.36 21.85 22.22
CA GLY A 691 -3.43 21.83 20.75
C GLY A 691 -2.71 20.63 20.16
N ASP A 692 -1.52 20.32 20.67
CA ASP A 692 -0.76 19.14 20.25
C ASP A 692 -1.43 17.83 20.67
N VAL A 693 -2.03 17.79 21.86
CA VAL A 693 -2.84 16.64 22.32
C VAL A 693 -4.02 16.40 21.39
N LYS A 694 -4.77 17.46 21.03
CA LYS A 694 -5.87 17.37 20.06
C LYS A 694 -5.40 16.86 18.72
N TYR A 695 -4.29 17.37 18.22
CA TYR A 695 -3.73 16.96 16.94
C TYR A 695 -3.37 15.46 16.94
N ALA A 696 -2.69 14.99 18.00
CA ALA A 696 -2.36 13.57 18.15
C ALA A 696 -3.61 12.67 18.20
N LEU A 697 -4.62 13.06 18.98
CA LEU A 697 -5.88 12.33 19.07
C LEU A 697 -6.67 12.38 17.75
N ALA A 698 -6.70 13.51 17.04
CA ALA A 698 -7.41 13.65 15.77
C ALA A 698 -6.80 12.78 14.67
N LYS A 699 -5.46 12.64 14.66
CA LYS A 699 -4.72 11.81 13.70
C LYS A 699 -5.01 10.32 13.85
N ASP A 700 -5.33 9.86 15.06
CA ASP A 700 -5.55 8.45 15.37
C ASP A 700 -6.86 8.25 16.14
N PRO A 701 -7.96 7.83 15.47
CA PRO A 701 -9.27 7.64 16.09
C PRO A 701 -9.27 6.63 17.25
N GLY A 702 -8.36 5.65 17.25
CA GLY A 702 -8.28 4.62 18.29
C GLY A 702 -7.38 5.01 19.47
N LEU A 703 -6.63 6.10 19.38
CA LEU A 703 -5.70 6.51 20.45
C LEU A 703 -6.45 6.96 21.70
N GLN A 704 -6.05 6.42 22.85
CA GLN A 704 -6.46 6.89 24.18
C GLN A 704 -5.19 7.21 24.98
N VAL A 705 -5.22 8.25 25.81
CA VAL A 705 -4.00 8.79 26.47
C VAL A 705 -4.23 9.12 27.94
N LEU A 706 -3.13 9.19 28.70
CA LEU A 706 -3.05 9.93 29.96
C LEU A 706 -2.47 11.32 29.69
N LEU A 707 -2.90 12.30 30.47
CA LEU A 707 -2.41 13.67 30.40
C LEU A 707 -1.55 14.01 31.63
N ALA A 708 -0.33 14.46 31.40
CA ALA A 708 0.59 14.98 32.42
C ALA A 708 1.16 16.34 31.97
N GLY A 709 2.04 16.93 32.78
CA GLY A 709 2.78 18.15 32.43
C GLY A 709 2.09 19.44 32.87
N GLY A 710 2.53 19.98 34.02
CA GLY A 710 2.09 21.29 34.51
C GLY A 710 0.63 21.37 34.99
N LEU A 711 -0.01 20.23 35.27
CA LEU A 711 -1.38 20.20 35.78
C LEU A 711 -1.46 20.67 37.24
N THR A 712 -2.49 21.44 37.56
CA THR A 712 -2.79 22.00 38.89
C THR A 712 -4.29 21.88 39.19
N PRO A 713 -4.74 22.07 40.45
CA PRO A 713 -6.16 22.09 40.77
C PRO A 713 -6.97 23.10 39.94
N GLU A 714 -6.36 24.20 39.53
CA GLU A 714 -7.00 25.29 38.81
C GLU A 714 -7.16 25.01 37.31
N ASN A 715 -6.26 24.22 36.70
CA ASN A 715 -6.22 24.04 35.24
C ASN A 715 -6.69 22.66 34.76
N VAL A 716 -6.71 21.62 35.61
CA VAL A 716 -6.90 20.23 35.18
C VAL A 716 -8.24 20.01 34.46
N ALA A 717 -9.32 20.58 34.98
CA ALA A 717 -10.64 20.43 34.38
C ALA A 717 -10.70 21.10 32.99
N ASN A 718 -10.06 22.27 32.86
CA ASN A 718 -10.00 22.98 31.59
C ASN A 718 -9.08 22.28 30.58
N ALA A 719 -7.98 21.67 31.02
CA ALA A 719 -7.07 20.92 30.15
C ALA A 719 -7.81 19.78 29.42
N VAL A 720 -8.66 19.03 30.14
CA VAL A 720 -9.47 17.94 29.56
C VAL A 720 -10.62 18.50 28.72
N ARG A 721 -11.41 19.44 29.25
CA ARG A 721 -12.57 20.02 28.51
C ARG A 721 -12.15 20.74 27.24
N SER A 722 -10.97 21.35 27.23
CA SER A 722 -10.45 22.05 26.06
C SER A 722 -10.27 21.11 24.87
N ALA A 723 -10.07 19.80 25.06
CA ALA A 723 -9.99 18.80 24.00
C ALA A 723 -11.33 18.59 23.24
N GLY A 724 -12.44 19.16 23.71
CA GLY A 724 -13.77 19.03 23.07
C GLY A 724 -14.25 17.59 23.02
N ASP A 725 -14.82 17.18 21.89
CA ASP A 725 -15.32 15.81 21.66
C ASP A 725 -14.23 14.73 21.76
N LEU A 726 -12.95 15.11 21.70
CA LEU A 726 -11.82 14.20 21.87
C LEU A 726 -11.41 14.02 23.32
N GLY A 727 -11.90 14.87 24.24
CA GLY A 727 -11.62 14.78 25.67
C GLY A 727 -12.00 13.42 26.25
N ASP A 728 -12.94 12.72 25.60
CA ASP A 728 -13.35 11.41 26.07
C ASP A 728 -12.26 10.34 26.03
N ARG A 729 -11.27 10.55 25.16
CA ARG A 729 -10.11 9.67 24.96
C ARG A 729 -8.94 10.01 25.89
N ILE A 730 -9.10 11.02 26.75
CA ILE A 730 -8.19 11.29 27.88
C ILE A 730 -8.69 10.46 29.07
N LEU A 731 -8.00 9.35 29.34
CA LEU A 731 -8.43 8.36 30.33
C LEU A 731 -8.09 8.76 31.76
N ALA A 732 -6.91 9.35 31.94
CA ALA A 732 -6.46 9.81 33.24
C ALA A 732 -5.69 11.13 33.15
N VAL A 733 -5.62 11.82 34.29
CA VAL A 733 -4.74 12.96 34.52
C VAL A 733 -3.71 12.62 35.59
N ASP A 734 -2.47 13.04 35.39
CA ASP A 734 -1.34 12.82 36.30
C ASP A 734 -0.81 14.16 36.82
N VAL A 735 -0.60 14.24 38.13
CA VAL A 735 0.00 15.43 38.76
C VAL A 735 1.16 15.07 39.69
N ALA A 736 2.21 15.90 39.64
CA ALA A 736 3.37 15.83 40.52
C ALA A 736 3.62 17.19 41.21
N SER A 737 4.24 18.15 40.52
CA SER A 737 4.63 19.44 41.11
C SER A 737 3.45 20.38 41.44
N GLY A 738 2.35 20.32 40.69
CA GLY A 738 1.21 21.23 40.86
C GLY A 738 0.42 21.04 42.16
N ILE A 739 0.70 19.99 42.92
CA ILE A 739 0.12 19.72 44.24
C ILE A 739 1.13 19.93 45.38
N GLU A 740 2.30 20.51 45.10
CA GLU A 740 3.33 20.76 46.11
C GLU A 740 3.33 22.21 46.59
N ASP A 741 3.74 22.41 47.84
CA ASP A 741 4.12 23.69 48.45
C ASP A 741 5.58 23.56 48.90
N GLY A 742 6.48 24.36 48.32
CA GLY A 742 7.91 24.26 48.63
C GLY A 742 8.54 22.89 48.36
N GLY A 743 8.05 22.14 47.37
CA GLY A 743 8.53 20.78 47.04
C GLY A 743 8.02 19.68 47.98
N VAL A 744 7.01 19.96 48.81
CA VAL A 744 6.31 18.99 49.66
C VAL A 744 4.87 18.88 49.22
N GLN A 745 4.35 17.66 49.06
CA GLN A 745 2.95 17.44 48.67
C GLN A 745 1.98 17.99 49.71
N SER A 746 0.99 18.76 49.24
CA SER A 746 -0.03 19.43 50.05
C SER A 746 -1.35 18.67 49.98
N THR A 747 -1.82 18.15 51.12
CA THR A 747 -3.08 17.39 51.19
C THR A 747 -4.28 18.20 50.66
N ALA A 748 -4.31 19.51 50.94
CA ALA A 748 -5.36 20.40 50.45
C ALA A 748 -5.35 20.50 48.92
N LYS A 749 -4.16 20.64 48.30
CA LYS A 749 -4.04 20.67 46.84
C LYS A 749 -4.34 19.32 46.19
N ILE A 750 -3.96 18.21 46.82
CA ILE A 750 -4.32 16.85 46.37
C ILE A 750 -5.85 16.70 46.31
N GLN A 751 -6.54 17.04 47.40
CA GLN A 751 -8.00 16.98 47.45
C GLN A 751 -8.66 17.90 46.41
N ALA A 752 -8.15 19.13 46.27
CA ALA A 752 -8.64 20.08 45.27
C ALA A 752 -8.43 19.58 43.84
N PHE A 753 -7.26 19.00 43.55
CA PHE A 753 -6.94 18.43 42.23
C PHE A 753 -7.87 17.27 41.88
N ILE A 754 -8.02 16.31 42.79
CA ILE A 754 -8.89 15.14 42.56
C ILE A 754 -10.33 15.59 42.36
N LYS A 755 -10.83 16.50 43.20
CA LYS A 755 -12.18 17.07 43.05
C LYS A 755 -12.36 17.77 41.71
N ALA A 756 -11.40 18.59 41.28
CA ALA A 756 -11.46 19.29 40.01
C ALA A 756 -11.45 18.32 38.81
N ALA A 757 -10.57 17.32 38.83
CA ALA A 757 -10.48 16.31 37.79
C ALA A 757 -11.76 15.46 37.69
N LYS A 758 -12.26 14.93 38.82
CA LYS A 758 -13.49 14.13 38.89
C LYS A 758 -14.76 14.94 38.56
N SER A 759 -14.71 16.28 38.61
CA SER A 759 -15.82 17.14 38.18
C SER A 759 -16.01 17.24 36.66
N VAL A 760 -15.07 16.69 35.88
CA VAL A 760 -15.17 16.68 34.41
C VAL A 760 -16.24 15.69 33.96
N ARG A 761 -16.22 14.47 34.52
CA ARG A 761 -17.16 13.38 34.26
C ARG A 761 -16.97 12.24 35.26
#